data_AF-K9VYA0-F1
#
_entry.id   AF-K9VYA0-F1
#
_cell.length_a   1.000
_cell.length_b   1.000
_cell.length_c   1.000
_cell.angle_alpha   90.00
_cell.angle_beta   90.00
_cell.angle_gamma   90.00
#
_symmetry.space_group_name_H-M   'P 1'
#
loop_
_entity.id
_entity.type
_entity.pdbx_description
1 polymer ?
#
loop_
_entity_poly.entity_id
_entity_poly.type
_entity_poly.pdbx_seq_one_letter_code
_entity_poly.pdbx_strand_id
1 'polypeptide(L)'
;MTRLLNLESYVECCRYSYLFGETPQALIPSPNSLPIAYKEFLEKRGDRPFISTPALVATCPTQLNLHPQFPQPEFLGRQLPDNSRISCLLVRDSRPIDLRDLRQSYLYTSPYHYWNYISQIAPLLTSKPVIFLDLDSFPCNQYFPVTFYSHHNVSTQIPILDFKKGIELDFNPRKLYNRICNDIARSICADERRILDIVAYLQHLPLFEYLKKYLLINPHAQDVELILELPNGEEKYYQKIRLNINKIEEIVAQAIQSQNLDAIAQNHPQYQFILVGQYTILPNLRQRFSQAFIVPNYQQAEFEQIWQQKQHQSFPLYGQYLDRISFQVLQEGSEIWINVPSSTEADQICYEGEQQIRNFVGKYHKIPGEIKESFNMTQLVIDLPIRVNDQNYMKNDREQIYRITNPYFEDTPKIEVRIVFSIGLGTPPLLEVIEVGDRPRKLNAELIDKPEPELISYLSIEDIIANRQKKLQSQLNLLPKRLNQEQFVANLRESVNIIQDAINANSIKLQIKIINSLIETLYDPLKNDIFKFVIVDISNQHIATFLPDIKNFFSLLPRILEILINDYNDLRKIPQIRRTSRTREQIDLLSKIYNKFILFTGKLYGLSKNLRAEFLFNDSYPTFNFSLHRREYIKVLARLAVTVERQKFYIALFNQKYQQGKNQEFYEIPDYIWGYARLFLWYIDDYNSAGDWLDYRHHFKTIANHLLMIKLEQSWKQDALISLIYLLAFRELDSEFCAISSEEYVLAKAVSRRLETSPVFSNHVSKNLSLNKLLDQLLDGTATSEQTRGMLEID
;
A
#
# COMPACT_ATOMS: atom_id res chain seq x y z
N MET A 1 71.29 -0.65 -18.51
CA MET A 1 70.42 -0.80 -17.32
C MET A 1 69.02 -0.32 -17.68
N THR A 2 68.16 -1.22 -18.17
CA THR A 2 66.77 -0.91 -18.54
C THR A 2 65.89 -0.90 -17.29
N ARG A 3 65.91 0.23 -16.57
CA ARG A 3 64.98 0.57 -15.49
C ARG A 3 63.57 0.86 -16.06
N LEU A 4 62.93 -0.14 -16.62
CA LEU A 4 61.52 -0.10 -17.07
C LEU A 4 60.64 -1.10 -16.30
N LEU A 5 61.12 -1.63 -15.18
CA LEU A 5 60.27 -1.72 -13.99
C LEU A 5 60.73 -0.64 -13.03
N ASN A 6 59.85 0.33 -12.82
CA ASN A 6 60.02 1.24 -11.71
C ASN A 6 59.93 0.41 -10.41
N LEU A 7 60.64 0.80 -9.34
CA LEU A 7 60.50 0.17 -8.00
C LEU A 7 59.02 0.11 -7.57
N GLU A 8 58.22 1.05 -8.08
CA GLU A 8 56.77 1.16 -7.99
C GLU A 8 56.01 -0.05 -8.58
N SER A 9 56.36 -0.49 -9.80
CA SER A 9 55.72 -1.63 -10.48
C SER A 9 56.06 -2.96 -9.82
N TYR A 10 57.20 -3.05 -9.14
CA TYR A 10 57.62 -4.24 -8.42
C TYR A 10 56.82 -4.46 -7.12
N VAL A 11 56.57 -3.40 -6.34
CA VAL A 11 55.75 -3.50 -5.11
C VAL A 11 54.28 -3.80 -5.43
N GLU A 12 53.75 -3.19 -6.50
CA GLU A 12 52.41 -3.47 -7.03
C GLU A 12 52.28 -4.90 -7.55
N CYS A 13 53.25 -5.35 -8.36
CA CYS A 13 53.34 -6.72 -8.82
C CYS A 13 53.36 -7.71 -7.65
N CYS A 14 54.17 -7.46 -6.61
CA CYS A 14 54.21 -8.31 -5.41
C CYS A 14 52.88 -8.34 -4.64
N ARG A 15 52.17 -7.19 -4.56
CA ARG A 15 50.90 -7.08 -3.85
C ARG A 15 49.75 -7.76 -4.61
N TYR A 16 49.66 -7.57 -5.92
CA TYR A 16 48.64 -8.21 -6.75
C TYR A 16 48.91 -9.69 -6.95
N SER A 17 50.17 -10.09 -7.15
CA SER A 17 50.51 -11.50 -7.23
C SER A 17 50.14 -12.22 -5.92
N TYR A 18 50.38 -11.60 -4.76
CA TYR A 18 49.93 -12.13 -3.47
C TYR A 18 48.39 -12.25 -3.36
N LEU A 19 47.65 -11.20 -3.73
CA LEU A 19 46.18 -11.17 -3.69
C LEU A 19 45.53 -12.21 -4.62
N PHE A 20 46.17 -12.55 -5.74
CA PHE A 20 45.64 -13.46 -6.75
C PHE A 20 46.36 -14.83 -6.78
N GLY A 21 47.23 -15.10 -5.80
CA GLY A 21 47.91 -16.39 -5.64
C GLY A 21 48.98 -16.69 -6.68
N GLU A 22 49.56 -15.67 -7.31
CA GLU A 22 50.63 -15.79 -8.31
C GLU A 22 52.00 -15.40 -7.72
N THR A 23 53.08 -15.96 -8.25
CA THR A 23 54.44 -15.65 -7.79
C THR A 23 54.96 -14.38 -8.50
N PRO A 24 55.52 -13.41 -7.77
CA PRO A 24 56.04 -12.18 -8.38
C PRO A 24 57.07 -12.46 -9.49
N GLN A 25 57.92 -13.48 -9.32
CA GLN A 25 58.93 -13.87 -10.32
C GLN A 25 58.33 -14.27 -11.68
N ALA A 26 57.09 -14.78 -11.73
CA ALA A 26 56.44 -15.16 -12.98
C ALA A 26 55.94 -13.94 -13.79
N LEU A 27 55.74 -12.81 -13.12
CA LEU A 27 55.22 -11.57 -13.70
C LEU A 27 56.35 -10.57 -14.01
N ILE A 28 57.53 -10.76 -13.41
CA ILE A 28 58.71 -9.93 -13.63
C ILE A 28 59.42 -10.41 -14.90
N PRO A 29 59.59 -9.54 -15.92
CA PRO A 29 60.27 -9.91 -17.16
C PRO A 29 61.75 -10.22 -16.92
N SER A 30 62.30 -11.12 -17.75
CA SER A 30 63.72 -11.38 -17.84
C SER A 30 64.51 -10.13 -18.28
N PRO A 31 65.82 -10.02 -17.95
CA PRO A 31 66.64 -8.90 -18.39
C PRO A 31 66.58 -8.73 -19.91
N ASN A 32 66.20 -7.53 -20.38
CA ASN A 32 66.02 -7.14 -21.79
C ASN A 32 64.71 -7.59 -22.48
N SER A 33 63.72 -8.10 -21.74
CA SER A 33 62.37 -8.36 -22.26
C SER A 33 61.34 -7.31 -21.82
N LEU A 34 60.30 -7.08 -22.64
CA LEU A 34 59.17 -6.22 -22.30
C LEU A 34 58.30 -6.87 -21.19
N PRO A 35 57.63 -6.08 -20.32
CA PRO A 35 56.81 -6.60 -19.21
C PRO A 35 55.45 -7.15 -19.68
N ILE A 36 55.47 -8.04 -20.67
CA ILE A 36 54.28 -8.58 -21.33
C ILE A 36 53.45 -9.41 -20.33
N ALA A 37 54.09 -10.26 -19.53
CA ALA A 37 53.41 -11.10 -18.54
C ALA A 37 52.63 -10.31 -17.47
N TYR A 38 53.19 -9.19 -16.99
CA TYR A 38 52.48 -8.33 -16.03
C TYR A 38 51.33 -7.55 -16.70
N LYS A 39 51.51 -7.12 -17.96
CA LYS A 39 50.45 -6.46 -18.72
C LYS A 39 49.27 -7.40 -19.02
N GLU A 40 49.56 -8.60 -19.50
CA GLU A 40 48.56 -9.65 -19.74
C GLU A 40 47.86 -10.07 -18.44
N PHE A 41 48.58 -10.09 -17.32
CA PHE A 41 48.00 -10.33 -16.00
C PHE A 41 46.97 -9.26 -15.60
N LEU A 42 47.27 -7.98 -15.84
CA LEU A 42 46.35 -6.87 -15.57
C LEU A 42 45.15 -6.89 -16.54
N GLU A 43 45.36 -7.20 -17.81
CA GLU A 43 44.28 -7.31 -18.81
C GLU A 43 43.35 -8.50 -18.52
N LYS A 44 43.91 -9.67 -18.14
CA LYS A 44 43.18 -10.89 -17.80
C LYS A 44 42.38 -10.79 -16.49
N ARG A 45 42.73 -9.87 -15.60
CA ARG A 45 42.08 -9.67 -14.29
C ARG A 45 41.40 -8.31 -14.17
N GLY A 46 41.37 -7.52 -15.25
CA GLY A 46 40.85 -6.15 -15.26
C GLY A 46 39.34 -6.05 -15.05
N ASP A 47 38.64 -7.17 -15.19
CA ASP A 47 37.22 -7.40 -14.87
C ASP A 47 36.96 -7.68 -13.38
N ARG A 48 38.00 -7.76 -12.54
CA ARG A 48 37.87 -8.08 -11.11
C ARG A 48 37.78 -6.83 -10.21
N PRO A 49 36.81 -6.79 -9.28
CA PRO A 49 36.45 -5.61 -8.49
C PRO A 49 37.45 -5.15 -7.41
N PHE A 50 38.65 -5.73 -7.29
CA PHE A 50 39.55 -5.47 -6.14
C PHE A 50 40.84 -4.71 -6.49
N ILE A 51 40.98 -4.22 -7.71
CA ILE A 51 42.18 -3.48 -8.14
C ILE A 51 42.05 -2.02 -7.70
N SER A 52 42.51 -1.68 -6.50
CA SER A 52 42.62 -0.27 -6.07
C SER A 52 43.81 0.43 -6.73
N THR A 53 43.67 1.72 -7.01
CA THR A 53 44.72 2.62 -7.51
C THR A 53 45.88 2.70 -6.51
N PRO A 54 47.15 2.56 -6.93
CA PRO A 54 48.27 2.61 -6.01
C PRO A 54 48.57 4.03 -5.51
N ALA A 55 48.80 4.12 -4.20
CA ALA A 55 49.28 5.29 -3.49
C ALA A 55 50.80 5.41 -3.67
N LEU A 56 51.23 6.49 -4.33
CA LEU A 56 52.51 7.22 -4.22
C LEU A 56 52.86 7.83 -5.58
N VAL A 57 52.17 8.92 -5.88
CA VAL A 57 52.40 9.78 -7.06
C VAL A 57 53.64 10.66 -6.90
N ALA A 58 54.18 10.76 -5.68
CA ALA A 58 55.25 11.69 -5.32
C ALA A 58 56.63 11.37 -5.94
N THR A 59 56.80 10.21 -6.60
CA THR A 59 58.10 9.74 -7.12
C THR A 59 58.21 9.66 -8.64
N CYS A 60 57.19 10.12 -9.39
CA CYS A 60 57.27 10.15 -10.85
C CYS A 60 58.44 11.05 -11.34
N PRO A 61 59.34 10.55 -12.20
CA PRO A 61 60.41 11.36 -12.76
C PRO A 61 59.81 12.48 -13.62
N THR A 62 60.15 13.72 -13.33
CA THR A 62 59.68 14.91 -14.07
C THR A 62 60.38 15.08 -15.42
N GLN A 63 61.45 14.33 -15.69
CA GLN A 63 62.23 14.37 -16.93
C GLN A 63 62.70 12.97 -17.32
N LEU A 64 62.58 12.63 -18.61
CA LEU A 64 63.15 11.43 -19.21
C LEU A 64 64.40 11.80 -20.02
N ASN A 65 65.49 11.07 -19.83
CA ASN A 65 66.69 11.18 -20.67
C ASN A 65 66.68 10.05 -21.70
N LEU A 66 66.80 10.38 -22.99
CA LEU A 66 66.90 9.42 -24.08
C LEU A 66 68.31 8.83 -24.16
N HIS A 67 68.41 7.52 -24.43
CA HIS A 67 69.69 6.82 -24.52
C HIS A 67 70.18 6.82 -25.98
N PRO A 68 71.43 7.24 -26.27
CA PRO A 68 71.92 7.55 -27.63
C PRO A 68 72.25 6.32 -28.52
N GLN A 69 71.80 5.12 -28.18
CA GLN A 69 72.22 3.89 -28.87
C GLN A 69 71.03 2.96 -29.15
N PHE A 70 70.21 3.32 -30.13
CA PHE A 70 69.39 2.34 -30.85
C PHE A 70 69.43 2.67 -32.36
N PRO A 71 69.64 1.66 -33.23
CA PRO A 71 69.64 1.87 -34.67
C PRO A 71 68.23 2.24 -35.14
N GLN A 72 68.15 3.17 -36.09
CA GLN A 72 66.92 3.83 -36.53
C GLN A 72 65.77 2.85 -36.85
N PRO A 73 64.66 2.89 -36.10
CA PRO A 73 63.38 2.40 -36.56
C PRO A 73 62.78 3.43 -37.52
N GLU A 74 62.08 2.96 -38.55
CA GLU A 74 61.16 3.79 -39.34
C GLU A 74 60.04 4.29 -38.42
N PHE A 75 60.17 5.51 -37.91
CA PHE A 75 59.12 6.14 -37.13
C PHE A 75 58.14 6.87 -38.06
N LEU A 76 56.87 6.48 -38.04
CA LEU A 76 55.77 7.33 -38.52
C LEU A 76 55.38 8.32 -37.42
N GLY A 77 56.24 9.32 -37.19
CA GLY A 77 56.07 10.40 -36.22
C GLY A 77 57.31 11.29 -36.09
N ARG A 78 57.16 12.52 -35.62
CA ARG A 78 58.30 13.47 -35.49
C ARG A 78 59.24 13.00 -34.38
N GLN A 79 60.50 12.72 -34.74
CA GLN A 79 61.57 12.32 -33.82
C GLN A 79 61.77 13.39 -32.73
N LEU A 80 61.77 13.00 -31.45
CA LEU A 80 62.15 13.88 -30.35
C LEU A 80 63.67 14.07 -30.42
N PRO A 81 64.21 15.30 -30.45
CA PRO A 81 65.66 15.53 -30.54
C PRO A 81 66.37 14.97 -29.30
N ASP A 82 67.54 14.35 -29.50
CA ASP A 82 68.32 13.65 -28.46
C ASP A 82 68.67 14.51 -27.21
N ASN A 83 68.52 15.84 -27.30
CA ASN A 83 68.84 16.80 -26.23
C ASN A 83 67.63 17.57 -25.68
N SER A 84 66.40 17.22 -26.07
CA SER A 84 65.22 17.94 -25.59
C SER A 84 64.83 17.49 -24.17
N ARG A 85 65.04 18.35 -23.16
CA ARG A 85 64.48 18.19 -21.82
C ARG A 85 62.97 18.43 -21.88
N ILE A 86 62.21 17.41 -22.24
CA ILE A 86 60.76 17.46 -22.27
C ILE A 86 60.23 16.61 -21.12
N SER A 87 59.32 17.18 -20.34
CA SER A 87 58.65 16.49 -19.25
C SER A 87 57.63 15.50 -19.83
N CYS A 88 58.08 14.31 -20.21
CA CYS A 88 57.19 13.22 -20.62
C CYS A 88 56.93 12.29 -19.43
N LEU A 89 55.69 12.26 -18.95
CA LEU A 89 55.21 11.31 -17.95
C LEU A 89 54.54 10.15 -18.69
N LEU A 90 54.99 8.91 -18.44
CA LEU A 90 54.34 7.69 -18.93
C LEU A 90 52.96 7.55 -18.27
N VAL A 91 51.89 7.53 -19.08
CA VAL A 91 50.53 7.34 -18.57
C VAL A 91 50.17 5.85 -18.63
N ARG A 92 49.63 5.33 -17.51
CA ARG A 92 49.27 3.92 -17.34
C ARG A 92 47.89 3.62 -17.95
N ASP A 93 47.71 2.40 -18.43
CA ASP A 93 46.40 1.80 -18.71
C ASP A 93 45.70 1.49 -17.37
N SER A 94 44.73 2.30 -16.97
CA SER A 94 43.83 1.98 -15.88
C SER A 94 42.48 2.59 -16.20
N ARG A 95 41.40 1.80 -16.23
CA ARG A 95 40.03 2.30 -16.38
C ARG A 95 39.55 2.86 -15.03
N PRO A 96 39.75 4.16 -14.73
CA PRO A 96 39.61 4.66 -13.37
C PRO A 96 38.13 4.78 -12.98
N ILE A 97 37.25 4.87 -13.99
CA ILE A 97 35.79 4.94 -13.85
C ILE A 97 35.22 3.55 -13.50
N ASP A 98 35.65 2.49 -14.20
CA ASP A 98 35.19 1.11 -13.96
C ASP A 98 35.61 0.58 -12.57
N LEU A 99 36.69 1.11 -11.98
CA LEU A 99 37.14 0.75 -10.62
C LEU A 99 36.39 1.48 -9.50
N ARG A 100 35.65 2.54 -9.82
CA ARG A 100 34.81 3.25 -8.85
C ARG A 100 33.40 2.61 -8.73
N ASP A 101 33.02 1.68 -9.62
CA ASP A 101 31.70 1.03 -9.76
C ASP A 101 31.27 0.12 -8.57
N LEU A 102 31.94 0.19 -7.42
CA LEU A 102 31.72 -0.71 -6.28
C LEU A 102 30.75 -0.09 -5.25
N ARG A 103 29.53 -0.65 -5.26
CA ARG A 103 28.32 -0.41 -4.44
C ARG A 103 28.48 0.17 -3.01
N GLN A 104 27.40 0.81 -2.53
CA GLN A 104 27.09 1.38 -1.19
C GLN A 104 28.00 2.49 -0.64
N SER A 105 29.21 2.64 -1.16
CA SER A 105 30.19 3.64 -0.71
C SER A 105 29.82 5.10 -1.04
N TYR A 106 28.91 5.35 -1.98
CA TYR A 106 28.53 6.70 -2.42
C TYR A 106 27.65 7.47 -1.41
N LEU A 107 26.84 6.78 -0.60
CA LEU A 107 25.95 7.43 0.37
C LEU A 107 26.73 8.23 1.43
N TYR A 108 28.00 7.88 1.62
CA TYR A 108 28.88 8.44 2.62
C TYR A 108 30.01 9.32 2.04
N THR A 109 30.04 9.57 0.72
CA THR A 109 31.10 10.37 0.08
C THR A 109 31.13 11.82 0.58
N SER A 110 29.95 12.41 0.81
CA SER A 110 29.80 13.78 1.31
C SER A 110 30.60 14.04 2.60
N PRO A 111 30.49 13.21 3.66
CA PRO A 111 31.38 13.28 4.82
C PRO A 111 32.89 13.25 4.49
N TYR A 112 33.34 12.38 3.59
CA TYR A 112 34.76 12.30 3.26
C TYR A 112 35.23 13.53 2.48
N HIS A 113 34.39 14.10 1.62
CA HIS A 113 34.65 15.38 0.97
C HIS A 113 34.73 16.53 1.97
N TYR A 114 33.87 16.54 3.00
CA TYR A 114 33.96 17.50 4.10
C TYR A 114 35.32 17.43 4.80
N TRP A 115 35.74 16.24 5.24
CA TRP A 115 37.03 16.06 5.93
C TRP A 115 38.24 16.31 5.04
N ASN A 116 38.13 16.05 3.73
CA ASN A 116 39.19 16.36 2.78
C ASN A 116 39.48 17.85 2.69
N TYR A 117 38.51 18.72 2.91
CA TYR A 117 38.65 20.17 2.69
C TYR A 117 38.17 21.00 3.87
N ILE A 118 38.30 20.45 5.08
CA ILE A 118 37.65 21.01 6.26
C ILE A 118 38.11 22.42 6.59
N SER A 119 39.41 22.74 6.43
CA SER A 119 39.92 24.10 6.66
C SER A 119 39.34 25.13 5.68
N GLN A 120 38.89 24.66 4.50
CA GLN A 120 38.35 25.50 3.43
C GLN A 120 36.82 25.61 3.51
N ILE A 121 36.15 24.51 3.87
CA ILE A 121 34.70 24.42 3.93
C ILE A 121 34.17 25.00 5.23
N ALA A 122 34.70 24.56 6.39
CA ALA A 122 34.13 24.87 7.70
C ALA A 122 33.94 26.37 7.97
N PRO A 123 34.86 27.28 7.58
CA PRO A 123 34.68 28.72 7.78
C PRO A 123 33.57 29.35 6.95
N LEU A 124 33.13 28.69 5.87
CA LEU A 124 32.13 29.18 4.92
C LEU A 124 30.74 28.60 5.17
N LEU A 125 30.63 27.65 6.11
CA LEU A 125 29.36 27.01 6.44
C LEU A 125 28.43 27.95 7.18
N THR A 126 27.15 27.92 6.80
CA THR A 126 26.07 28.62 7.49
C THR A 126 25.24 27.64 8.33
N SER A 127 24.14 28.10 8.92
CA SER A 127 23.18 27.21 9.59
C SER A 127 22.36 26.33 8.64
N LYS A 128 22.48 26.53 7.31
CA LYS A 128 21.76 25.74 6.31
C LYS A 128 22.39 24.34 6.14
N PRO A 129 21.58 23.30 5.87
CA PRO A 129 22.12 22.01 5.47
C PRO A 129 22.85 22.11 4.13
N VAL A 130 23.86 21.26 3.96
CA VAL A 130 24.79 21.32 2.84
C VAL A 130 24.61 20.14 1.89
N ILE A 131 24.66 20.39 0.59
CA ILE A 131 24.65 19.34 -0.43
C ILE A 131 25.98 19.33 -1.16
N PHE A 132 26.62 18.17 -1.19
CA PHE A 132 27.84 17.94 -1.96
C PHE A 132 27.45 17.45 -3.36
N LEU A 133 27.71 18.30 -4.36
CA LEU A 133 27.58 17.95 -5.77
C LEU A 133 28.94 17.47 -6.26
N ASP A 134 29.04 16.16 -6.44
CA ASP A 134 30.24 15.53 -6.98
C ASP A 134 30.10 15.32 -8.49
N LEU A 135 30.94 15.99 -9.26
CA LEU A 135 30.95 15.91 -10.72
C LEU A 135 31.69 14.67 -11.27
N ASP A 136 32.34 13.90 -10.40
CA ASP A 136 33.13 12.71 -10.77
C ASP A 136 32.48 11.39 -10.34
N SER A 137 31.66 11.42 -9.29
CA SER A 137 30.96 10.26 -8.75
C SER A 137 29.73 9.92 -9.59
N PHE A 138 29.44 8.62 -9.83
CA PHE A 138 28.33 8.03 -10.63
C PHE A 138 26.99 8.80 -10.67
N PRO A 139 26.12 8.57 -11.67
CA PRO A 139 24.77 9.13 -11.67
C PRO A 139 24.08 8.76 -10.36
N CYS A 140 24.07 9.73 -9.44
CA CYS A 140 23.36 9.62 -8.20
C CYS A 140 22.02 10.25 -8.51
N ASN A 141 20.99 9.41 -8.65
CA ASN A 141 19.65 9.91 -8.89
C ASN A 141 19.16 10.76 -7.72
N GLN A 142 19.84 10.75 -6.57
CA GLN A 142 19.45 11.46 -5.36
C GLN A 142 20.66 11.93 -4.53
N TYR A 143 20.73 13.22 -4.22
CA TYR A 143 21.77 13.83 -3.38
C TYR A 143 21.22 14.16 -2.00
N PHE A 144 21.97 13.82 -0.95
CA PHE A 144 21.50 13.96 0.44
C PHE A 144 22.13 15.15 1.16
N PRO A 145 21.33 15.93 1.91
CA PRO A 145 21.83 17.01 2.73
C PRO A 145 22.64 16.50 3.92
N VAL A 146 23.62 17.30 4.31
CA VAL A 146 24.53 17.11 5.43
C VAL A 146 24.37 18.27 6.40
N THR A 147 24.12 17.96 7.66
CA THR A 147 24.17 18.93 8.77
C THR A 147 25.42 18.70 9.61
N PHE A 148 25.77 19.63 10.51
CA PHE A 148 27.03 19.57 11.26
C PHE A 148 26.75 19.71 12.75
N TYR A 149 27.25 18.76 13.55
CA TYR A 149 27.03 18.70 14.99
C TYR A 149 28.35 18.57 15.75
N SER A 150 28.44 19.24 16.90
CA SER A 150 29.62 19.11 17.77
C SER A 150 29.67 17.71 18.40
N HIS A 151 30.87 17.14 18.51
CA HIS A 151 31.10 15.86 19.17
C HIS A 151 32.17 16.01 20.26
N HIS A 152 32.06 15.26 21.35
CA HIS A 152 32.90 15.44 22.53
C HIS A 152 34.38 15.09 22.31
N ASN A 153 34.69 14.16 21.39
CA ASN A 153 36.06 13.71 21.11
C ASN A 153 36.81 14.52 20.02
N VAL A 154 36.17 15.50 19.38
CA VAL A 154 36.81 16.28 18.31
C VAL A 154 36.33 17.73 18.34
N SER A 155 37.24 18.68 18.16
CA SER A 155 36.92 20.11 18.20
C SER A 155 36.12 20.58 16.99
N THR A 156 36.21 19.85 15.87
CA THR A 156 35.47 20.15 14.64
C THR A 156 34.16 19.38 14.58
N GLN A 157 33.16 19.95 13.91
CA GLN A 157 31.83 19.36 13.82
C GLN A 157 31.83 18.10 12.95
N ILE A 158 31.04 17.11 13.33
CA ILE A 158 30.83 15.87 12.58
C ILE A 158 29.74 16.09 11.54
N PRO A 159 29.96 15.69 10.27
CA PRO A 159 28.91 15.70 9.24
C PRO A 159 27.86 14.62 9.52
N ILE A 160 26.59 15.01 9.51
CA ILE A 160 25.43 14.15 9.76
C ILE A 160 24.61 14.06 8.48
N LEU A 161 24.44 12.84 7.97
CA LEU A 161 23.68 12.54 6.76
C LEU A 161 22.18 12.47 7.05
N ASP A 162 21.39 13.13 6.20
CA ASP A 162 19.93 13.07 6.21
C ASP A 162 19.39 12.39 4.94
N PHE A 163 19.18 11.07 5.03
CA PHE A 163 18.59 10.28 3.94
C PHE A 163 17.09 10.51 3.76
N LYS A 164 16.42 11.27 4.64
CA LYS A 164 14.97 11.51 4.59
C LYS A 164 14.61 12.55 3.53
N LYS A 165 15.55 13.41 3.12
CA LYS A 165 15.31 14.58 2.27
C LYS A 165 16.32 14.69 1.13
N GLY A 166 16.34 13.70 0.24
CA GLY A 166 17.19 13.75 -0.94
C GLY A 166 16.63 14.64 -2.06
N ILE A 167 17.51 15.25 -2.85
CA ILE A 167 17.16 15.99 -4.06
C ILE A 167 17.53 15.14 -5.27
N GLU A 168 16.58 14.96 -6.18
CA GLU A 168 16.86 14.29 -7.45
C GLU A 168 17.47 15.24 -8.45
N LEU A 169 18.59 14.84 -9.05
CA LEU A 169 19.28 15.59 -10.09
C LEU A 169 19.51 14.68 -11.30
N ASP A 170 19.07 15.11 -12.48
CA ASP A 170 19.35 14.43 -13.75
C ASP A 170 20.79 14.75 -14.21
N PHE A 171 21.76 14.29 -13.43
CA PHE A 171 23.18 14.47 -13.72
C PHE A 171 23.84 13.10 -13.94
N ASN A 172 24.40 12.90 -15.13
CA ASN A 172 25.10 11.67 -15.47
C ASN A 172 26.59 11.94 -15.76
N PRO A 173 27.46 11.79 -14.74
CA PRO A 173 28.89 12.07 -14.86
C PRO A 173 29.62 11.16 -15.85
N ARG A 174 29.13 9.93 -16.10
CA ARG A 174 29.69 9.05 -17.14
C ARG A 174 29.38 9.59 -18.53
N LYS A 175 28.13 9.99 -18.79
CA LYS A 175 27.75 10.66 -20.06
C LYS A 175 28.53 11.97 -20.22
N LEU A 176 28.69 12.74 -19.14
CA LEU A 176 29.48 13.96 -19.12
C LEU A 176 30.94 13.69 -19.52
N TYR A 177 31.61 12.77 -18.83
CA TYR A 177 33.01 12.44 -19.09
C TYR A 177 33.23 11.89 -20.51
N ASN A 178 32.33 11.01 -20.98
CA ASN A 178 32.36 10.50 -22.34
C ASN A 178 32.19 11.60 -23.39
N ARG A 179 31.32 12.58 -23.12
CA ARG A 179 31.14 13.76 -23.97
C ARG A 179 32.41 14.61 -24.01
N ILE A 180 33.00 14.88 -22.85
CA ILE A 180 34.28 15.61 -22.74
C ILE A 180 35.38 14.90 -23.55
N CYS A 181 35.54 13.59 -23.40
CA CYS A 181 36.54 12.82 -24.15
C CYS A 181 36.29 12.89 -25.66
N ASN A 182 35.02 12.81 -26.10
CA ASN A 182 34.64 12.95 -27.50
C ASN A 182 34.97 14.33 -28.07
N ASP A 183 34.62 15.39 -27.35
CA ASP A 183 34.87 16.75 -27.81
C ASP A 183 36.36 17.11 -27.78
N ILE A 184 37.14 16.56 -26.83
CA ILE A 184 38.61 16.64 -26.84
C ILE A 184 39.17 15.87 -28.05
N ALA A 185 38.70 14.65 -28.33
CA ALA A 185 39.14 13.87 -29.49
C ALA A 185 38.90 14.59 -30.82
N ARG A 186 37.72 15.22 -30.97
CA ARG A 186 37.39 16.07 -32.13
C ARG A 186 38.25 17.32 -32.23
N SER A 187 38.74 17.84 -31.10
CA SER A 187 39.70 18.96 -31.12
C SER A 187 41.11 18.53 -31.57
N ILE A 188 41.45 17.24 -31.44
CA ILE A 188 42.74 16.67 -31.84
C ILE A 188 42.73 16.25 -33.32
N CYS A 189 41.64 15.65 -33.80
CA CYS A 189 41.56 15.07 -35.14
C CYS A 189 40.19 15.33 -35.79
N ALA A 190 40.18 15.58 -37.10
CA ALA A 190 38.96 15.78 -37.90
C ALA A 190 38.47 14.48 -38.60
N ASP A 191 39.28 13.42 -38.62
CA ASP A 191 38.92 12.13 -39.22
C ASP A 191 38.05 11.32 -38.24
N GLU A 192 36.80 11.06 -38.61
CA GLU A 192 35.81 10.36 -37.79
C GLU A 192 36.26 8.97 -37.34
N ARG A 193 37.03 8.23 -38.17
CA ARG A 193 37.51 6.90 -37.78
C ARG A 193 38.54 6.98 -36.67
N ARG A 194 39.47 7.93 -36.79
CA ARG A 194 40.51 8.17 -35.77
C ARG A 194 39.96 8.79 -34.50
N ILE A 195 38.88 9.57 -34.59
CA ILE A 195 38.20 10.12 -33.42
C ILE A 195 37.77 8.98 -32.48
N LEU A 196 37.19 7.89 -33.01
CA LEU A 196 36.74 6.77 -32.18
C LEU A 196 37.87 6.13 -31.39
N ASP A 197 39.02 5.92 -32.02
CA ASP A 197 40.21 5.36 -31.38
C ASP A 197 40.79 6.29 -30.31
N ILE A 198 40.85 7.59 -30.61
CA ILE A 198 41.29 8.62 -29.65
C ILE A 198 40.32 8.69 -28.47
N VAL A 199 39.01 8.61 -28.71
CA VAL A 199 38.00 8.57 -27.64
C VAL A 199 38.19 7.36 -26.75
N ALA A 200 38.36 6.17 -27.33
CA ALA A 200 38.60 4.94 -26.57
C ALA A 200 39.85 5.06 -25.70
N TYR A 201 40.94 5.61 -26.25
CA TYR A 201 42.16 5.86 -25.48
C TYR A 201 41.97 6.89 -24.37
N LEU A 202 41.34 8.04 -24.67
CA LEU A 202 41.09 9.09 -23.67
C LEU A 202 40.18 8.61 -22.53
N GLN A 203 39.21 7.74 -22.82
CA GLN A 203 38.35 7.11 -21.81
C GLN A 203 39.12 6.15 -20.88
N HIS A 204 40.25 5.62 -21.34
CA HIS A 204 41.16 4.79 -20.53
C HIS A 204 42.24 5.62 -19.80
N LEU A 205 42.30 6.93 -20.06
CA LEU A 205 43.27 7.84 -19.46
C LEU A 205 42.68 8.53 -18.22
N PRO A 206 43.35 8.56 -17.06
CA PRO A 206 42.98 9.46 -15.96
C PRO A 206 43.38 10.92 -16.29
N LEU A 207 42.78 11.48 -17.35
CA LEU A 207 43.19 12.75 -17.96
C LEU A 207 43.28 13.91 -16.95
N PHE A 208 42.29 14.07 -16.08
CA PHE A 208 42.26 15.18 -15.14
C PHE A 208 43.20 14.99 -13.95
N GLU A 209 43.48 13.76 -13.52
CA GLU A 209 44.58 13.48 -12.58
C GLU A 209 45.94 13.79 -13.20
N TYR A 210 46.11 13.53 -14.50
CA TYR A 210 47.29 13.92 -15.24
C TYR A 210 47.45 15.45 -15.31
N LEU A 211 46.38 16.16 -15.72
CA LEU A 211 46.34 17.62 -15.74
C LEU A 211 46.66 18.22 -14.37
N LYS A 212 46.09 17.64 -13.30
CA LYS A 212 46.32 18.07 -11.91
C LYS A 212 47.81 18.07 -11.58
N LYS A 213 48.51 16.95 -11.81
CA LYS A 213 49.96 16.85 -11.54
C LYS A 213 50.76 17.81 -12.39
N TYR A 214 50.40 17.92 -13.67
CA TYR A 214 51.11 18.79 -14.60
C TYR A 214 50.99 20.28 -14.19
N LEU A 215 49.79 20.71 -13.80
CA LEU A 215 49.51 22.07 -13.32
C LEU A 215 50.08 22.34 -11.92
N LEU A 216 50.22 21.32 -11.07
CA LEU A 216 50.94 21.45 -9.79
C LEU A 216 52.42 21.81 -10.00
N ILE A 217 53.06 21.20 -11.00
CA ILE A 217 54.47 21.45 -11.33
C ILE A 217 54.62 22.73 -12.18
N ASN A 218 53.66 22.98 -13.07
CA ASN A 218 53.68 24.11 -14.03
C ASN A 218 52.36 24.91 -13.96
N PRO A 219 52.17 25.74 -12.92
CA PRO A 219 50.89 26.43 -12.66
C PRO A 219 50.48 27.46 -13.71
N HIS A 220 51.42 27.90 -14.56
CA HIS A 220 51.17 28.87 -15.63
C HIS A 220 51.25 28.26 -17.04
N ALA A 221 51.24 26.93 -17.16
CA ALA A 221 51.26 26.27 -18.46
C ALA A 221 49.98 26.60 -19.25
N GLN A 222 50.14 26.94 -20.53
CA GLN A 222 49.02 27.16 -21.45
C GLN A 222 48.64 25.90 -22.23
N ASP A 223 49.58 24.97 -22.37
CA ASP A 223 49.37 23.71 -23.05
C ASP A 223 49.94 22.55 -22.24
N VAL A 224 49.36 21.39 -22.47
CA VAL A 224 49.79 20.11 -21.94
C VAL A 224 50.12 19.17 -23.08
N GLU A 225 51.24 18.47 -22.97
CA GLU A 225 51.64 17.46 -23.95
C GLU A 225 51.18 16.07 -23.50
N LEU A 226 50.67 15.27 -24.43
CA LEU A 226 50.23 13.89 -24.21
C LEU A 226 50.78 13.00 -25.33
N ILE A 227 50.95 11.72 -25.03
CA ILE A 227 51.25 10.69 -26.03
C ILE A 227 50.04 9.76 -26.08
N LEU A 228 49.44 9.63 -27.26
CA LEU A 228 48.33 8.73 -27.54
C LEU A 228 48.86 7.42 -28.13
N GLU A 229 48.35 6.29 -27.67
CA GLU A 229 48.51 4.99 -28.34
C GLU A 229 47.28 4.75 -29.22
N LEU A 230 47.47 4.61 -30.53
CA LEU A 230 46.39 4.41 -31.48
C LEU A 230 46.56 3.09 -32.25
N PRO A 231 45.48 2.34 -32.47
CA PRO A 231 45.50 1.11 -33.25
C PRO A 231 45.59 1.41 -34.76
N ASN A 232 46.33 0.57 -35.49
CA ASN A 232 46.35 0.55 -36.96
C ASN A 232 46.42 -0.90 -37.45
N GLY A 233 45.27 -1.55 -37.61
CA GLY A 233 45.21 -2.99 -37.87
C GLY A 233 45.67 -3.78 -36.64
N GLU A 234 46.66 -4.66 -36.80
CA GLU A 234 47.28 -5.43 -35.68
C GLU A 234 48.40 -4.66 -34.96
N GLU A 235 48.84 -3.52 -35.50
CA GLU A 235 49.95 -2.73 -34.97
C GLU A 235 49.46 -1.51 -34.15
N LYS A 236 50.34 -1.01 -33.27
CA LYS A 236 50.09 0.17 -32.42
C LYS A 236 51.09 1.26 -32.74
N TYR A 237 50.61 2.50 -32.90
CA TYR A 237 51.48 3.66 -33.10
C TYR A 237 51.28 4.73 -32.03
N TYR A 238 52.34 5.47 -31.72
CA TYR A 238 52.33 6.51 -30.70
C TYR A 238 52.35 7.90 -31.33
N GLN A 239 51.39 8.74 -30.96
CA GLN A 239 51.29 10.11 -31.44
C GLN A 239 51.41 11.11 -30.30
N LYS A 240 52.40 12.00 -30.39
CA LYS A 240 52.50 13.14 -29.49
C LYS A 240 51.52 14.23 -29.91
N ILE A 241 50.70 14.67 -28.96
CA ILE A 241 49.74 15.76 -29.12
C ILE A 241 49.99 16.86 -28.10
N ARG A 242 49.62 18.09 -28.43
CA ARG A 242 49.66 19.24 -27.53
C ARG A 242 48.24 19.78 -27.42
N LEU A 243 47.69 19.74 -26.21
CA LEU A 243 46.35 20.22 -25.93
C LEU A 243 46.43 21.56 -25.23
N ASN A 244 45.64 22.52 -25.71
CA ASN A 244 45.51 23.81 -25.08
C ASN A 244 44.60 23.71 -23.85
N ILE A 245 45.07 24.18 -22.70
CA ILE A 245 44.34 24.07 -21.44
C ILE A 245 43.04 24.88 -21.50
N ASN A 246 43.06 26.11 -22.05
CA ASN A 246 41.84 26.91 -22.20
C ASN A 246 40.81 26.20 -23.10
N LYS A 247 41.27 25.46 -24.12
CA LYS A 247 40.36 24.69 -24.96
C LYS A 247 39.72 23.52 -24.22
N ILE A 248 40.49 22.83 -23.36
CA ILE A 248 39.93 21.81 -22.46
C ILE A 248 38.90 22.44 -21.52
N GLU A 249 39.20 23.62 -20.95
CA GLU A 249 38.26 24.34 -20.09
C GLU A 249 36.95 24.70 -20.81
N GLU A 250 37.02 25.20 -22.04
CA GLU A 250 35.84 25.49 -22.86
C GLU A 250 34.98 24.25 -23.08
N ILE A 251 35.60 23.12 -23.46
CA ILE A 251 34.92 21.85 -23.70
C ILE A 251 34.22 21.37 -22.42
N VAL A 252 34.93 21.40 -21.29
CA VAL A 252 34.39 20.98 -19.99
C VAL A 252 33.25 21.92 -19.56
N ALA A 253 33.39 23.23 -19.75
CA ALA A 253 32.35 24.21 -19.44
C ALA A 253 31.06 23.98 -20.24
N GLN A 254 31.18 23.67 -21.53
CA GLN A 254 30.05 23.37 -22.41
C GLN A 254 29.38 22.04 -22.03
N ALA A 255 30.19 21.03 -21.69
CA ALA A 255 29.70 19.71 -21.36
C ALA A 255 28.94 19.67 -20.02
N ILE A 256 29.44 20.38 -18.98
CA ILE A 256 28.79 20.46 -17.66
C ILE A 256 27.45 21.21 -17.72
N GLN A 257 27.27 22.12 -18.69
CA GLN A 257 26.09 22.98 -18.81
C GLN A 257 25.84 23.78 -17.51
N SER A 258 26.77 24.67 -17.13
CA SER A 258 26.75 25.34 -15.82
C SER A 258 25.41 26.00 -15.45
N GLN A 259 24.62 26.45 -16.43
CA GLN A 259 23.30 27.05 -16.21
C GLN A 259 22.33 26.11 -15.47
N ASN A 260 22.44 24.79 -15.73
CA ASN A 260 21.62 23.79 -15.04
C ASN A 260 22.03 23.66 -13.57
N LEU A 261 23.34 23.73 -13.28
CA LEU A 261 23.85 23.74 -11.90
C LEU A 261 23.38 25.01 -11.17
N ASP A 262 23.52 26.17 -11.80
CA ASP A 262 23.08 27.45 -11.22
C ASP A 262 21.57 27.43 -10.91
N ALA A 263 20.75 26.86 -11.81
CA ALA A 263 19.32 26.67 -11.60
C ALA A 263 19.00 25.76 -10.40
N ILE A 264 19.79 24.70 -10.18
CA ILE A 264 19.62 23.82 -9.00
C ILE A 264 19.82 24.62 -7.71
N ALA A 265 20.89 25.42 -7.61
CA ALA A 265 21.15 26.23 -6.43
C ALA A 265 20.04 27.27 -6.19
N GLN A 266 19.48 27.85 -7.26
CA GLN A 266 18.39 28.83 -7.19
C GLN A 266 17.05 28.19 -6.78
N ASN A 267 16.75 26.98 -7.27
CA ASN A 267 15.50 26.27 -6.98
C ASN A 267 15.46 25.71 -5.55
N HIS A 268 16.60 25.63 -4.88
CA HIS A 268 16.76 25.03 -3.57
C HIS A 268 17.46 25.97 -2.57
N PRO A 269 16.91 27.18 -2.30
CA PRO A 269 17.56 28.20 -1.48
C PRO A 269 17.72 27.82 0.00
N GLN A 270 17.02 26.78 0.45
CA GLN A 270 17.12 26.23 1.80
C GLN A 270 18.45 25.49 2.05
N TYR A 271 19.17 25.10 0.99
CA TYR A 271 20.45 24.40 1.08
C TYR A 271 21.62 25.30 0.69
N GLN A 272 22.81 24.91 1.13
CA GLN A 272 24.08 25.46 0.66
C GLN A 272 24.80 24.39 -0.17
N PHE A 273 25.37 24.75 -1.32
CA PHE A 273 25.94 23.77 -2.24
C PHE A 273 27.47 23.83 -2.26
N ILE A 274 28.09 22.66 -2.13
CA ILE A 274 29.53 22.46 -2.29
C ILE A 274 29.73 21.67 -3.57
N LEU A 275 30.52 22.21 -4.50
CA LEU A 275 30.82 21.56 -5.77
C LEU A 275 32.22 20.94 -5.70
N VAL A 276 32.29 19.62 -5.78
CA VAL A 276 33.54 18.85 -5.78
C VAL A 276 33.69 18.11 -7.11
N GLY A 277 34.92 17.95 -7.57
CA GLY A 277 35.23 17.16 -8.76
C GLY A 277 36.56 17.52 -9.41
N GLN A 278 37.05 16.64 -10.27
CA GLN A 278 38.36 16.70 -10.92
C GLN A 278 38.45 17.88 -11.89
N TYR A 279 37.31 18.39 -12.36
CA TYR A 279 37.25 19.56 -13.26
C TYR A 279 37.57 20.88 -12.53
N THR A 280 37.46 20.91 -11.20
CA THR A 280 37.75 22.12 -10.40
C THR A 280 39.24 22.50 -10.38
N ILE A 281 40.11 21.64 -10.90
CA ILE A 281 41.54 21.95 -11.11
C ILE A 281 41.77 23.03 -12.16
N LEU A 282 40.77 23.27 -13.01
CA LEU A 282 40.81 24.20 -14.12
C LEU A 282 40.48 25.63 -13.61
N PRO A 283 41.42 26.58 -13.66
CA PRO A 283 41.28 27.88 -12.99
C PRO A 283 40.04 28.68 -13.39
N ASN A 284 39.71 28.76 -14.68
CA ASN A 284 38.60 29.59 -15.15
C ASN A 284 37.25 28.98 -14.77
N LEU A 285 37.15 27.64 -14.82
CA LEU A 285 35.97 26.92 -14.37
C LEU A 285 35.76 27.07 -12.87
N ARG A 286 36.83 26.95 -12.08
CA ARG A 286 36.76 27.15 -10.63
C ARG A 286 36.26 28.55 -10.28
N GLN A 287 36.82 29.60 -10.91
CA GLN A 287 36.38 30.97 -10.69
C GLN A 287 34.90 31.17 -11.04
N ARG A 288 34.43 30.56 -12.14
CA ARG A 288 33.03 30.62 -12.55
C ARG A 288 32.10 29.96 -11.52
N PHE A 289 32.41 28.74 -11.09
CA PHE A 289 31.57 28.01 -10.13
C PHE A 289 31.56 28.66 -8.74
N SER A 290 32.66 29.30 -8.33
CA SER A 290 32.72 30.03 -7.06
C SER A 290 31.71 31.19 -6.92
N GLN A 291 31.01 31.57 -8.00
CA GLN A 291 29.94 32.59 -7.95
C GLN A 291 28.65 32.06 -7.30
N ALA A 292 28.37 30.76 -7.42
CA ALA A 292 27.14 30.12 -6.94
C ALA A 292 27.38 28.97 -5.94
N PHE A 293 28.61 28.45 -5.87
CA PHE A 293 28.98 27.27 -5.08
C PHE A 293 30.20 27.54 -4.20
N ILE A 294 30.31 26.80 -3.09
CA ILE A 294 31.62 26.63 -2.43
C ILE A 294 32.43 25.62 -3.24
N VAL A 295 33.58 26.03 -3.73
CA VAL A 295 34.47 25.19 -4.56
C VAL A 295 35.82 25.02 -3.85
N PRO A 296 36.00 23.94 -3.07
CA PRO A 296 37.25 23.71 -2.37
C PRO A 296 38.41 23.51 -3.35
N ASN A 297 39.61 23.90 -2.92
CA ASN A 297 40.83 23.64 -3.64
C ASN A 297 41.21 22.17 -3.51
N TYR A 298 41.01 21.42 -4.59
CA TYR A 298 41.35 19.99 -4.66
C TYR A 298 42.86 19.71 -4.46
N GLN A 299 43.72 20.72 -4.54
CA GLN A 299 45.16 20.58 -4.29
C GLN A 299 45.54 20.56 -2.80
N GLN A 300 44.63 20.95 -1.92
CA GLN A 300 44.85 21.08 -0.47
C GLN A 300 43.95 20.09 0.28
N ALA A 301 44.15 18.80 0.04
CA ALA A 301 43.41 17.74 0.73
C ALA A 301 44.03 17.44 2.10
N GLU A 302 43.19 17.31 3.13
CA GLU A 302 43.60 17.20 4.55
C GLU A 302 43.26 15.84 5.18
N PHE A 303 42.58 14.94 4.46
CA PHE A 303 42.02 13.73 5.06
C PHE A 303 43.06 12.79 5.68
N GLU A 304 44.29 12.74 5.16
CA GLU A 304 45.36 11.94 5.76
C GLU A 304 45.64 12.38 7.20
N GLN A 305 45.67 13.69 7.45
CA GLN A 305 45.90 14.27 8.78
C GLN A 305 44.69 14.01 9.70
N ILE A 306 43.47 14.15 9.17
CA ILE A 306 42.23 13.83 9.89
C ILE A 306 42.17 12.35 10.26
N TRP A 307 42.58 11.46 9.35
CA TRP A 307 42.61 10.03 9.60
C TRP A 307 43.60 9.67 10.72
N GLN A 308 44.79 10.27 10.72
CA GLN A 308 45.76 10.12 11.82
C GLN A 308 45.17 10.61 13.15
N GLN A 309 44.50 11.77 13.16
CA GLN A 309 43.83 12.28 14.35
C GLN A 309 42.73 11.33 14.84
N LYS A 310 41.91 10.77 13.94
CA LYS A 310 40.88 9.77 14.26
C LYS A 310 41.49 8.56 14.95
N GLN A 311 42.61 8.03 14.46
CA GLN A 311 43.29 6.88 15.07
C GLN A 311 43.76 7.17 16.50
N HIS A 312 44.12 8.42 16.81
CA HIS A 312 44.56 8.81 18.15
C HIS A 312 43.43 9.19 19.10
N GLN A 313 42.42 9.93 18.63
CA GLN A 313 41.35 10.52 19.43
C GLN A 313 40.04 9.72 19.42
N SER A 314 39.93 8.71 18.54
CA SER A 314 38.77 7.81 18.44
C SER A 314 37.43 8.56 18.35
N PHE A 315 37.22 9.30 17.26
CA PHE A 315 35.96 9.99 16.95
C PHE A 315 35.31 9.46 15.65
N PRO A 316 33.97 9.59 15.50
CA PRO A 316 33.28 9.18 14.27
C PRO A 316 33.53 10.18 13.14
N LEU A 317 33.72 9.71 11.90
CA LEU A 317 33.85 10.60 10.72
C LEU A 317 32.50 11.08 10.20
N TYR A 318 31.42 10.39 10.55
CA TYR A 318 30.09 10.81 10.17
C TYR A 318 29.05 10.29 11.16
N GLY A 319 27.88 10.90 11.12
CA GLY A 319 26.66 10.31 11.66
C GLY A 319 25.56 10.29 10.61
N GLN A 320 24.45 9.65 10.94
CA GLN A 320 23.25 9.68 10.13
C GLN A 320 22.02 9.75 11.03
N TYR A 321 20.97 10.43 10.57
CA TYR A 321 19.67 10.34 11.23
C TYR A 321 19.09 8.94 11.07
N LEU A 322 18.44 8.43 12.11
CA LEU A 322 17.70 7.18 12.01
C LEU A 322 16.50 7.33 11.09
N ASP A 323 16.23 6.28 10.30
CA ASP A 323 15.06 6.21 9.43
C ASP A 323 13.77 6.40 10.23
N ARG A 324 12.80 7.10 9.63
CA ARG A 324 11.45 7.22 10.19
C ARG A 324 10.61 6.06 9.67
N ILE A 325 10.21 5.16 10.57
CA ILE A 325 9.22 4.16 10.27
C ILE A 325 7.85 4.75 10.60
N SER A 326 6.85 4.49 9.76
CA SER A 326 5.46 4.68 10.17
C SER A 326 4.66 3.43 9.91
N PHE A 327 3.70 3.14 10.78
CA PHE A 327 2.83 1.99 10.66
C PHE A 327 1.37 2.39 10.81
N GLN A 328 0.48 1.65 10.16
CA GLN A 328 -0.94 1.95 10.10
C GLN A 328 -1.72 1.13 11.12
N VAL A 329 -2.60 1.78 11.89
CA VAL A 329 -3.56 1.09 12.77
C VAL A 329 -4.96 1.66 12.59
N LEU A 330 -5.97 0.82 12.83
CA LEU A 330 -7.38 1.22 12.80
C LEU A 330 -7.83 1.62 14.20
N GLN A 331 -8.28 2.86 14.37
CA GLN A 331 -8.81 3.40 15.62
C GLN A 331 -10.20 3.99 15.40
N GLU A 332 -11.21 3.50 16.14
CA GLU A 332 -12.59 4.01 16.09
C GLU A 332 -13.17 4.11 14.66
N GLY A 333 -12.76 3.20 13.78
CA GLY A 333 -13.18 3.15 12.38
C GLY A 333 -12.43 4.10 11.44
N SER A 334 -11.36 4.76 11.91
CA SER A 334 -10.46 5.60 11.10
C SER A 334 -9.04 5.04 11.11
N GLU A 335 -8.39 5.06 9.96
CA GLU A 335 -6.99 4.67 9.82
C GLU A 335 -6.07 5.81 10.29
N ILE A 336 -5.11 5.49 11.16
CA ILE A 336 -4.10 6.44 11.62
C ILE A 336 -2.69 5.89 11.34
N TRP A 337 -1.77 6.78 10.97
CA TRP A 337 -0.36 6.47 10.79
C TRP A 337 0.42 6.93 12.01
N ILE A 338 1.18 6.01 12.60
CA ILE A 338 1.98 6.25 13.80
C ILE A 338 3.45 6.28 13.42
N ASN A 339 4.15 7.36 13.79
CA ASN A 339 5.58 7.55 13.49
C ASN A 339 6.45 7.00 14.62
N VAL A 340 7.50 6.29 14.22
CA VAL A 340 8.51 5.68 15.08
C VAL A 340 9.89 5.82 14.39
N PRO A 341 10.82 6.66 14.89
CA PRO A 341 10.75 7.46 16.12
C PRO A 341 9.66 8.53 16.08
N SER A 342 9.17 8.94 17.25
CA SER A 342 8.21 10.05 17.35
C SER A 342 8.82 11.38 16.89
N SER A 343 8.02 12.43 16.70
CA SER A 343 8.53 13.75 16.27
C SER A 343 9.60 14.33 17.21
N THR A 344 9.56 14.00 18.50
CA THR A 344 10.58 14.40 19.49
C THR A 344 11.83 13.54 19.48
N GLU A 345 11.78 12.35 18.87
CA GLU A 345 12.88 11.39 18.78
C GLU A 345 13.47 11.32 17.35
N ALA A 346 12.83 11.97 16.37
CA ALA A 346 13.17 11.91 14.96
C ALA A 346 14.57 12.46 14.61
N ASP A 347 15.12 13.30 15.49
CA ASP A 347 16.46 13.90 15.34
C ASP A 347 17.57 13.06 15.99
N GLN A 348 17.28 11.81 16.37
CA GLN A 348 18.31 10.92 16.89
C GLN A 348 19.33 10.55 15.82
N ILE A 349 20.59 10.86 16.13
CA ILE A 349 21.77 10.60 15.31
C ILE A 349 22.43 9.30 15.79
N CYS A 350 22.84 8.47 14.83
CA CYS A 350 23.70 7.32 15.05
C CYS A 350 25.04 7.56 14.34
N TYR A 351 26.14 7.42 15.07
CA TYR A 351 27.48 7.72 14.59
C TYR A 351 28.20 6.50 14.03
N GLU A 352 29.18 6.73 13.14
CA GLU A 352 30.07 5.70 12.61
C GLU A 352 30.67 4.85 13.75
N GLY A 353 30.50 3.52 13.66
CA GLY A 353 31.01 2.57 14.66
C GLY A 353 30.07 2.30 15.84
N GLU A 354 28.95 3.02 15.96
CA GLU A 354 27.92 2.70 16.95
C GLU A 354 27.12 1.46 16.53
N GLN A 355 27.18 0.39 17.33
CA GLN A 355 26.39 -0.83 17.13
C GLN A 355 25.03 -0.79 17.86
N GLN A 356 24.68 0.33 18.49
CA GLN A 356 23.46 0.40 19.30
C GLN A 356 22.22 0.41 18.42
N ILE A 357 21.50 -0.72 18.44
CA ILE A 357 20.11 -0.80 18.00
C ILE A 357 19.26 -0.04 19.03
N ARG A 358 18.48 0.94 18.56
CA ARG A 358 17.59 1.73 19.42
C ARG A 358 16.17 1.20 19.33
N ASN A 359 15.50 1.09 20.48
CA ASN A 359 14.13 0.62 20.57
C ASN A 359 13.19 1.81 20.72
N PHE A 360 12.18 1.87 19.86
CA PHE A 360 11.17 2.92 19.87
C PHE A 360 9.79 2.29 19.98
N VAL A 361 8.99 2.82 20.90
CA VAL A 361 7.62 2.34 21.14
C VAL A 361 6.65 3.19 20.33
N GLY A 362 5.73 2.55 19.61
CA GLY A 362 4.65 3.26 18.91
C GLY A 362 3.70 3.96 19.88
N LYS A 363 3.45 5.25 19.65
CA LYS A 363 2.60 6.09 20.52
C LYS A 363 1.56 6.85 19.71
N TYR A 364 0.35 7.00 20.25
CA TYR A 364 -0.71 7.76 19.61
C TYR A 364 -1.52 8.58 20.62
N HIS A 365 -2.18 9.63 20.14
CA HIS A 365 -3.06 10.47 20.96
C HIS A 365 -4.49 9.94 20.89
N LYS A 366 -5.03 9.49 22.02
CA LYS A 366 -6.45 9.08 22.10
C LYS A 366 -7.38 10.30 22.18
N ILE A 367 -6.94 11.30 22.95
CA ILE A 367 -7.63 12.58 23.21
C ILE A 367 -6.50 13.64 23.29
N PRO A 368 -6.72 14.93 22.97
CA PRO A 368 -5.69 15.95 23.16
C PRO A 368 -5.08 15.90 24.56
N GLY A 369 -3.77 15.60 24.65
CA GLY A 369 -3.02 15.50 25.91
C GLY A 369 -2.87 14.09 26.50
N GLU A 370 -3.62 13.08 26.04
CA GLU A 370 -3.49 11.69 26.50
C GLU A 370 -2.75 10.84 25.46
N ILE A 371 -1.54 10.39 25.80
CA ILE A 371 -0.70 9.52 24.97
C ILE A 371 -0.90 8.07 25.40
N LYS A 372 -1.21 7.19 24.45
CA LYS A 372 -1.22 5.74 24.65
C LYS A 372 -0.10 5.07 23.88
N GLU A 373 0.42 3.98 24.45
CA GLU A 373 1.49 3.15 23.89
C GLU A 373 1.03 1.73 23.59
N SER A 374 -0.26 1.45 23.79
CA SER A 374 -0.84 0.12 23.75
C SER A 374 -1.99 0.02 22.75
N PHE A 375 -2.08 -1.14 22.07
CA PHE A 375 -2.98 -1.42 20.97
C PHE A 375 -3.78 -2.69 21.25
N ASN A 376 -5.04 -2.75 20.82
CA ASN A 376 -5.86 -3.95 21.01
C ASN A 376 -5.75 -4.88 19.81
N MET A 377 -5.45 -6.16 20.07
CA MET A 377 -5.47 -7.24 19.09
C MET A 377 -6.62 -8.19 19.43
N THR A 378 -7.53 -8.39 18.48
CA THR A 378 -8.76 -9.20 18.62
C THR A 378 -8.84 -10.36 17.62
N GLN A 379 -7.82 -10.51 16.79
CA GLN A 379 -7.73 -11.51 15.73
C GLN A 379 -6.47 -12.36 15.93
N LEU A 380 -6.47 -13.60 15.42
CA LEU A 380 -5.31 -14.51 15.47
C LEU A 380 -4.12 -13.91 14.70
N VAL A 381 -4.38 -13.35 13.52
CA VAL A 381 -3.39 -12.76 12.61
C VAL A 381 -3.80 -11.34 12.28
N ILE A 382 -2.84 -10.40 12.32
CA ILE A 382 -3.00 -9.02 11.87
C ILE A 382 -1.86 -8.68 10.92
N ASP A 383 -2.21 -8.09 9.80
CA ASP A 383 -1.26 -7.54 8.83
C ASP A 383 -1.10 -6.03 9.11
N LEU A 384 0.13 -5.60 9.36
CA LEU A 384 0.53 -4.24 9.77
C LEU A 384 1.29 -3.57 8.63
N PRO A 385 0.65 -2.67 7.86
CA PRO A 385 1.32 -1.89 6.83
C PRO A 385 2.36 -0.96 7.42
N ILE A 386 3.50 -0.83 6.73
CA ILE A 386 4.60 0.04 7.14
C ILE A 386 5.08 0.93 6.00
N ARG A 387 5.66 2.06 6.38
CA ARG A 387 6.42 2.96 5.52
C ARG A 387 7.77 3.27 6.16
N VAL A 388 8.78 3.50 5.35
CA VAL A 388 10.09 3.99 5.76
C VAL A 388 10.33 5.31 5.02
N ASN A 389 10.60 6.37 5.78
CA ASN A 389 10.77 7.73 5.27
C ASN A 389 9.61 8.16 4.34
N ASP A 390 8.37 7.87 4.77
CA ASP A 390 7.10 8.16 4.06
C ASP A 390 6.83 7.37 2.78
N GLN A 391 7.71 6.44 2.42
CA GLN A 391 7.51 5.56 1.28
C GLN A 391 7.16 4.15 1.75
N ASN A 392 6.33 3.44 0.98
CA ASN A 392 6.02 2.04 1.26
C ASN A 392 7.33 1.24 1.28
N TYR A 393 7.48 0.34 2.27
CA TYR A 393 8.71 -0.43 2.38
C TYR A 393 8.78 -1.50 1.28
N MET A 394 9.81 -1.45 0.44
CA MET A 394 9.97 -2.35 -0.71
C MET A 394 11.16 -3.29 -0.49
N LYS A 395 10.99 -4.56 -0.84
CA LYS A 395 12.07 -5.56 -0.90
C LYS A 395 11.94 -6.34 -2.20
N ASN A 396 12.99 -6.36 -3.02
CA ASN A 396 12.98 -6.97 -4.36
C ASN A 396 11.79 -6.49 -5.23
N ASP A 397 11.54 -5.17 -5.25
CA ASP A 397 10.43 -4.53 -5.96
C ASP A 397 9.01 -4.95 -5.53
N ARG A 398 8.87 -5.57 -4.35
CA ARG A 398 7.57 -5.91 -3.75
C ARG A 398 7.36 -5.15 -2.45
N GLU A 399 6.16 -4.60 -2.28
CA GLU A 399 5.73 -3.97 -1.03
C GLU A 399 5.73 -5.00 0.09
N GLN A 400 6.24 -4.61 1.26
CA GLN A 400 6.37 -5.45 2.44
C GLN A 400 5.45 -4.95 3.55
N ILE A 401 4.96 -5.90 4.36
CA ILE A 401 4.16 -5.62 5.56
C ILE A 401 4.61 -6.53 6.71
N TYR A 402 4.24 -6.18 7.93
CA TYR A 402 4.46 -7.04 9.10
C TYR A 402 3.24 -7.90 9.39
N ARG A 403 3.39 -9.23 9.36
CA ARG A 403 2.37 -10.16 9.83
C ARG A 403 2.60 -10.50 11.29
N ILE A 404 1.62 -10.17 12.13
CA ILE A 404 1.64 -10.39 13.57
C ILE A 404 0.68 -11.54 13.88
N THR A 405 1.16 -12.59 14.54
CA THR A 405 0.36 -13.75 14.96
C THR A 405 0.35 -13.85 16.48
N ASN A 406 -0.84 -14.02 17.06
CA ASN A 406 -1.02 -14.33 18.48
C ASN A 406 -0.99 -15.86 18.70
N PRO A 407 0.12 -16.46 19.14
CA PRO A 407 0.19 -17.90 19.38
C PRO A 407 -0.68 -18.36 20.56
N TYR A 408 -1.21 -17.43 21.36
CA TYR A 408 -2.02 -17.67 22.54
C TYR A 408 -3.50 -17.30 22.33
N PHE A 409 -3.96 -17.26 21.08
CA PHE A 409 -5.30 -16.77 20.72
C PHE A 409 -6.43 -17.64 21.30
N GLU A 410 -6.22 -18.95 21.45
CA GLU A 410 -7.22 -19.85 22.05
C GLU A 410 -7.51 -19.51 23.52
N ASP A 411 -6.48 -19.18 24.29
CA ASP A 411 -6.61 -18.80 25.70
C ASP A 411 -7.02 -17.33 25.86
N THR A 412 -6.44 -16.46 25.03
CA THR A 412 -6.53 -15.01 25.14
C THR A 412 -6.85 -14.39 23.78
N PRO A 413 -8.13 -14.42 23.35
CA PRO A 413 -8.55 -13.94 22.03
C PRO A 413 -8.57 -12.41 21.92
N LYS A 414 -8.49 -11.70 23.06
CA LYS A 414 -8.37 -10.26 23.13
C LYS A 414 -7.21 -9.90 24.04
N ILE A 415 -6.18 -9.29 23.47
CA ILE A 415 -4.99 -8.87 24.20
C ILE A 415 -4.67 -7.41 23.87
N GLU A 416 -4.04 -6.74 24.83
CA GLU A 416 -3.46 -5.42 24.64
C GLU A 416 -1.95 -5.59 24.42
N VAL A 417 -1.39 -4.96 23.39
CA VAL A 417 0.00 -5.15 22.95
C VAL A 417 0.73 -3.81 22.78
N ARG A 418 2.06 -3.83 22.97
CA ARG A 418 2.97 -2.75 22.59
C ARG A 418 3.68 -3.13 21.30
N ILE A 419 3.78 -2.17 20.40
CA ILE A 419 4.52 -2.27 19.13
C ILE A 419 5.85 -1.56 19.32
N VAL A 420 6.95 -2.30 19.24
CA VAL A 420 8.31 -1.80 19.44
C VAL A 420 9.12 -2.04 18.18
N PHE A 421 9.68 -0.97 17.61
CA PHE A 421 10.62 -1.07 16.51
C PHE A 421 12.05 -0.91 17.01
N SER A 422 12.88 -1.88 16.66
CA SER A 422 14.32 -1.85 16.85
C SER A 422 14.98 -1.36 15.57
N ILE A 423 15.60 -0.17 15.62
CA ILE A 423 16.18 0.53 14.47
C ILE A 423 17.67 0.71 14.69
N GLY A 424 18.47 0.34 13.69
CA GLY A 424 19.93 0.47 13.68
C GLY A 424 20.45 0.75 12.26
N LEU A 425 21.75 1.04 12.13
CA LEU A 425 22.33 1.34 10.81
C LEU A 425 22.48 0.08 9.98
N GLY A 426 21.97 0.12 8.74
CA GLY A 426 22.10 -0.98 7.78
C GLY A 426 21.34 -2.25 8.16
N THR A 427 20.58 -2.23 9.26
CA THR A 427 19.71 -3.34 9.69
C THR A 427 18.28 -3.06 9.25
N PRO A 428 17.56 -4.05 8.67
CA PRO A 428 16.13 -3.88 8.44
C PRO A 428 15.44 -3.60 9.78
N PRO A 429 14.40 -2.74 9.77
CA PRO A 429 13.68 -2.43 11.01
C PRO A 429 13.14 -3.73 11.59
N LEU A 430 13.36 -4.03 12.87
CA LEU A 430 12.87 -5.25 13.48
C LEU A 430 11.67 -4.92 14.37
N LEU A 431 10.55 -5.61 14.14
CA LEU A 431 9.32 -5.44 14.92
C LEU A 431 9.27 -6.45 16.07
N GLU A 432 9.09 -5.95 17.28
CA GLU A 432 8.71 -6.74 18.44
C GLU A 432 7.31 -6.34 18.91
N VAL A 433 6.44 -7.34 19.10
CA VAL A 433 5.09 -7.14 19.64
C VAL A 433 5.00 -7.85 20.98
N ILE A 434 4.69 -7.10 22.03
CA ILE A 434 4.74 -7.58 23.42
C ILE A 434 3.39 -7.33 24.09
N GLU A 435 2.81 -8.36 24.69
CA GLU A 435 1.58 -8.24 25.48
C GLU A 435 1.77 -7.34 26.71
N VAL A 436 0.77 -6.50 26.99
CA VAL A 436 0.69 -5.63 28.16
C VAL A 436 -0.01 -6.38 29.30
N GLY A 437 0.71 -6.65 30.39
CA GLY A 437 0.16 -7.29 31.58
C GLY A 437 1.24 -7.74 32.58
N ASP A 438 0.83 -8.44 33.64
CA ASP A 438 1.72 -8.90 34.72
C ASP A 438 2.80 -9.90 34.25
N ARG A 439 2.54 -10.59 33.14
CA ARG A 439 3.49 -11.50 32.48
C ARG A 439 3.55 -11.19 30.99
N PRO A 440 4.39 -10.23 30.56
CA PRO A 440 4.47 -9.85 29.15
C PRO A 440 5.00 -11.02 28.32
N ARG A 441 4.21 -11.46 27.35
CA ARG A 441 4.58 -12.50 26.37
C ARG A 441 4.87 -11.84 25.03
N LYS A 442 5.86 -12.39 24.31
CA LYS A 442 6.21 -11.92 22.95
C LYS A 442 5.31 -12.63 21.94
N LEU A 443 4.74 -11.86 21.01
CA LEU A 443 4.01 -12.37 19.86
C LEU A 443 4.96 -12.64 18.69
N ASN A 444 4.50 -13.45 17.75
CA ASN A 444 5.24 -13.70 16.52
C ASN A 444 5.00 -12.54 15.56
N ALA A 445 6.07 -11.94 15.05
CA ALA A 445 6.02 -10.89 14.04
C ALA A 445 7.05 -11.22 12.95
N GLU A 446 6.62 -11.22 11.69
CA GLU A 446 7.48 -11.48 10.54
C GLU A 446 7.20 -10.47 9.43
N LEU A 447 8.26 -10.10 8.69
CA LEU A 447 8.14 -9.25 7.52
C LEU A 447 7.89 -10.13 6.30
N ILE A 448 6.78 -9.89 5.60
CA ILE A 448 6.33 -10.67 4.44
C ILE A 448 6.03 -9.76 3.25
N ASP A 449 6.00 -10.35 2.05
CA ASP A 449 5.41 -9.72 0.87
C ASP A 449 3.95 -9.37 1.17
N LYS A 450 3.53 -8.15 0.82
CA LYS A 450 2.14 -7.73 0.94
C LYS A 450 1.27 -8.72 0.14
N PRO A 451 0.34 -9.43 0.80
CA PRO A 451 -0.53 -10.36 0.11
C PRO A 451 -1.35 -9.58 -0.92
N GLU A 452 -1.46 -10.13 -2.12
CA GLU A 452 -2.37 -9.59 -3.11
C GLU A 452 -3.79 -9.66 -2.53
N PRO A 453 -4.58 -8.58 -2.64
CA PRO A 453 -5.95 -8.60 -2.16
C PRO A 453 -6.70 -9.71 -2.89
N GLU A 454 -7.35 -10.61 -2.14
CA GLU A 454 -8.25 -11.59 -2.73
C GLU A 454 -9.36 -10.84 -3.46
N LEU A 455 -9.37 -10.98 -4.78
CA LEU A 455 -10.35 -10.35 -5.64
C LEU A 455 -11.56 -11.27 -5.78
N ILE A 456 -12.72 -10.71 -5.49
CA ILE A 456 -13.99 -11.42 -5.36
C ILE A 456 -14.91 -11.00 -6.49
N SER A 457 -15.54 -11.98 -7.14
CA SER A 457 -16.53 -11.74 -8.20
C SER A 457 -17.99 -11.93 -7.76
N TYR A 458 -18.22 -12.59 -6.63
CA TYR A 458 -19.54 -12.76 -6.02
C TYR A 458 -19.37 -13.10 -4.52
N LEU A 459 -20.42 -12.89 -3.72
CA LEU A 459 -20.41 -13.33 -2.33
C LEU A 459 -20.52 -14.86 -2.27
N SER A 460 -19.56 -15.54 -1.64
CA SER A 460 -19.60 -16.99 -1.45
C SER A 460 -20.83 -17.42 -0.65
N ILE A 461 -21.49 -18.48 -1.11
CA ILE A 461 -22.63 -19.10 -0.42
C ILE A 461 -22.20 -19.60 0.97
N GLU A 462 -21.01 -20.19 1.08
CA GLU A 462 -20.47 -20.68 2.35
C GLU A 462 -20.28 -19.53 3.35
N ASP A 463 -19.68 -18.42 2.92
CA ASP A 463 -19.46 -17.24 3.77
C ASP A 463 -20.77 -16.59 4.24
N ILE A 464 -21.77 -16.54 3.34
CA ILE A 464 -23.11 -16.06 3.65
C ILE A 464 -23.74 -16.93 4.75
N ILE A 465 -23.71 -18.25 4.60
CA ILE A 465 -24.31 -19.19 5.55
C ILE A 465 -23.57 -19.16 6.89
N ALA A 466 -22.23 -19.19 6.87
CA ALA A 466 -21.40 -19.18 8.08
C ALA A 466 -21.64 -17.92 8.93
N ASN A 467 -21.68 -16.73 8.30
CA ASN A 467 -21.94 -15.48 9.02
C ASN A 467 -23.35 -15.42 9.60
N ARG A 468 -24.37 -15.94 8.90
CA ARG A 468 -25.72 -16.04 9.45
C ARG A 468 -25.79 -16.95 10.65
N GLN A 469 -25.18 -18.13 10.59
CA GLN A 469 -25.17 -19.07 11.72
C GLN A 469 -24.50 -18.45 12.94
N LYS A 470 -23.36 -17.77 12.75
CA LYS A 470 -22.67 -17.01 13.80
C LYS A 470 -23.57 -15.93 14.40
N LYS A 471 -24.27 -15.16 13.56
CA LYS A 471 -25.17 -14.10 14.01
C LYS A 471 -26.39 -14.67 14.75
N LEU A 472 -27.02 -15.71 14.21
CA LEU A 472 -28.11 -16.43 14.84
C LEU A 472 -27.71 -16.91 16.25
N GLN A 473 -26.56 -17.55 16.37
CA GLN A 473 -26.05 -18.04 17.66
C GLN A 473 -25.82 -16.88 18.65
N SER A 474 -25.26 -15.77 18.17
CA SER A 474 -25.05 -14.57 19.02
C SER A 474 -26.36 -13.99 19.54
N GLN A 475 -27.41 -13.95 18.71
CA GLN A 475 -28.71 -13.40 19.10
C GLN A 475 -29.50 -14.37 19.98
N LEU A 476 -29.39 -15.68 19.76
CA LEU A 476 -29.95 -16.72 20.63
C LEU A 476 -29.39 -16.60 22.06
N ASN A 477 -28.09 -16.35 22.21
CA ASN A 477 -27.45 -16.15 23.51
C ASN A 477 -27.94 -14.88 24.24
N LEU A 478 -28.43 -13.87 23.50
CA LEU A 478 -28.96 -12.63 24.07
C LEU A 478 -30.46 -12.70 24.39
N LEU A 479 -31.19 -13.65 23.80
CA LEU A 479 -32.65 -13.76 23.94
C LEU A 479 -33.12 -13.85 25.40
N PRO A 480 -32.50 -14.65 26.31
CA PRO A 480 -32.93 -14.72 27.72
C PRO A 480 -32.80 -13.38 28.45
N LYS A 481 -31.91 -12.48 28.01
CA LYS A 481 -31.73 -11.14 28.60
C LYS A 481 -32.78 -10.14 28.09
N ARG A 482 -33.35 -10.37 26.90
CA ARG A 482 -34.27 -9.44 26.22
C ARG A 482 -35.74 -9.75 26.49
N LEU A 483 -36.06 -11.01 26.77
CA LEU A 483 -37.43 -11.46 27.01
C LEU A 483 -37.50 -12.17 28.35
N ASN A 484 -38.35 -11.67 29.25
CA ASN A 484 -38.77 -12.47 30.39
C ASN A 484 -39.70 -13.59 29.87
N GLN A 485 -39.08 -14.74 29.57
CA GLN A 485 -39.75 -15.86 28.90
C GLN A 485 -40.92 -16.38 29.72
N GLU A 486 -40.77 -16.51 31.04
CA GLU A 486 -41.83 -17.01 31.92
C GLU A 486 -43.07 -16.11 31.90
N GLN A 487 -42.87 -14.79 31.98
CA GLN A 487 -43.96 -13.83 31.96
C GLN A 487 -44.64 -13.75 30.58
N PHE A 488 -43.85 -13.79 29.50
CA PHE A 488 -44.39 -13.80 28.14
C PHE A 488 -45.26 -15.04 27.89
N VAL A 489 -44.80 -16.21 28.33
CA VAL A 489 -45.52 -17.48 28.17
C VAL A 489 -46.79 -17.51 29.01
N ALA A 490 -46.73 -17.03 30.25
CA ALA A 490 -47.91 -16.93 31.11
C ALA A 490 -49.00 -16.05 30.46
N ASN A 491 -48.63 -14.88 29.95
CA ASN A 491 -49.54 -13.98 29.24
C ASN A 491 -50.11 -14.61 27.97
N LEU A 492 -49.29 -15.36 27.22
CA LEU A 492 -49.71 -16.03 26.00
C LEU A 492 -50.71 -17.16 26.31
N ARG A 493 -50.45 -17.97 27.33
CA ARG A 493 -51.36 -19.04 27.79
C ARG A 493 -52.70 -18.48 28.27
N GLU A 494 -52.67 -17.42 29.08
CA GLU A 494 -53.88 -16.74 29.53
C GLU A 494 -54.68 -16.18 28.34
N SER A 495 -53.99 -15.53 27.40
CA SER A 495 -54.63 -14.97 26.20
C SER A 495 -55.25 -16.04 25.31
N VAL A 496 -54.62 -17.22 25.16
CA VAL A 496 -55.18 -18.34 24.40
C VAL A 496 -56.52 -18.79 24.98
N ASN A 497 -56.61 -18.96 26.30
CA ASN A 497 -57.84 -19.38 26.96
C ASN A 497 -58.95 -18.34 26.75
N ILE A 498 -58.63 -17.04 26.95
CA ILE A 498 -59.61 -15.95 26.79
C ILE A 498 -60.07 -15.84 25.33
N ILE A 499 -59.17 -15.99 24.34
CA ILE A 499 -59.54 -15.99 22.92
C ILE A 499 -60.45 -17.17 22.60
N GLN A 500 -60.12 -18.36 23.10
CA GLN A 500 -60.90 -19.56 22.85
C GLN A 500 -62.34 -19.41 23.36
N ASP A 501 -62.50 -18.87 24.57
CA ASP A 501 -63.81 -18.58 25.17
C ASP A 501 -64.54 -17.47 24.40
N ALA A 502 -63.83 -16.43 23.96
CA ALA A 502 -64.40 -15.35 23.18
C ALA A 502 -64.90 -15.80 21.80
N ILE A 503 -64.12 -16.62 21.07
CA ILE A 503 -64.52 -17.19 19.77
C ILE A 503 -65.82 -17.99 19.92
N ASN A 504 -66.01 -18.66 21.07
CA ASN A 504 -67.22 -19.42 21.37
C ASN A 504 -68.39 -18.56 21.87
N ALA A 505 -68.19 -17.26 22.10
CA ALA A 505 -69.25 -16.36 22.56
C ALA A 505 -70.22 -15.96 21.42
N ASN A 506 -71.51 -15.85 21.73
CA ASN A 506 -72.56 -15.52 20.75
C ASN A 506 -72.55 -14.05 20.24
N SER A 507 -71.58 -13.22 20.66
CA SER A 507 -71.56 -11.77 20.34
C SER A 507 -70.27 -11.36 19.65
N ILE A 508 -70.36 -11.03 18.36
CA ILE A 508 -69.25 -10.52 17.53
C ILE A 508 -68.65 -9.23 18.12
N LYS A 509 -69.49 -8.35 18.68
CA LYS A 509 -69.01 -7.11 19.31
C LYS A 509 -68.17 -7.39 20.57
N LEU A 510 -68.52 -8.43 21.32
CA LEU A 510 -67.75 -8.87 22.49
C LEU A 510 -66.45 -9.53 22.04
N GLN A 511 -66.49 -10.38 21.01
CA GLN A 511 -65.31 -10.99 20.37
C GLN A 511 -64.28 -9.93 19.97
N ILE A 512 -64.69 -8.91 19.21
CA ILE A 512 -63.80 -7.85 18.72
C ILE A 512 -63.17 -7.06 19.87
N LYS A 513 -63.94 -6.76 20.93
CA LYS A 513 -63.44 -6.02 22.10
C LYS A 513 -62.36 -6.83 22.83
N ILE A 514 -62.62 -8.12 23.06
CA ILE A 514 -61.68 -9.02 23.74
C ILE A 514 -60.41 -9.23 22.90
N ILE A 515 -60.57 -9.47 21.59
CA ILE A 515 -59.44 -9.64 20.66
C ILE A 515 -58.55 -8.38 20.68
N ASN A 516 -59.13 -7.18 20.63
CA ASN A 516 -58.35 -5.94 20.66
C ASN A 516 -57.56 -5.77 21.97
N SER A 517 -58.17 -6.02 23.13
CA SER A 517 -57.46 -5.89 24.42
C SER A 517 -56.30 -6.87 24.54
N LEU A 518 -56.49 -8.11 24.06
CA LEU A 518 -55.45 -9.14 24.14
C LEU A 518 -54.28 -8.85 23.20
N ILE A 519 -54.56 -8.38 21.99
CA ILE A 519 -53.50 -7.96 21.05
C ILE A 519 -52.68 -6.83 21.66
N GLU A 520 -53.31 -5.86 22.35
CA GLU A 520 -52.57 -4.79 23.02
C GLU A 520 -51.65 -5.31 24.12
N THR A 521 -52.13 -6.22 24.98
CA THR A 521 -51.33 -6.84 26.04
C THR A 521 -50.16 -7.65 25.50
N LEU A 522 -50.36 -8.40 24.41
CA LEU A 522 -49.33 -9.26 23.83
C LEU A 522 -48.33 -8.49 22.94
N TYR A 523 -48.74 -7.37 22.36
CA TYR A 523 -47.89 -6.59 21.47
C TYR A 523 -46.84 -5.76 22.21
N ASP A 524 -47.15 -5.27 23.41
CA ASP A 524 -46.25 -4.40 24.19
C ASP A 524 -44.85 -4.99 24.43
N PRO A 525 -44.70 -6.26 24.85
CA PRO A 525 -43.40 -6.91 24.96
C PRO A 525 -42.63 -6.97 23.64
N LEU A 526 -43.33 -7.07 22.49
CA LEU A 526 -42.72 -7.26 21.18
C LEU A 526 -42.36 -5.97 20.45
N LYS A 527 -42.67 -4.79 21.02
CA LYS A 527 -42.37 -3.48 20.41
C LYS A 527 -40.89 -3.29 20.08
N ASN A 528 -39.98 -3.93 20.84
CA ASN A 528 -38.53 -3.80 20.70
C ASN A 528 -37.88 -4.83 19.74
N ASP A 529 -38.64 -5.48 18.85
CA ASP A 529 -38.10 -6.46 17.89
C ASP A 529 -37.26 -7.56 18.55
N ILE A 530 -37.77 -8.14 19.63
CA ILE A 530 -37.04 -9.13 20.44
C ILE A 530 -36.49 -10.30 19.62
N PHE A 531 -37.24 -10.73 18.60
CA PHE A 531 -36.86 -11.85 17.74
C PHE A 531 -36.01 -11.44 16.53
N LYS A 532 -35.50 -10.19 16.46
CA LYS A 532 -34.63 -9.72 15.36
C LYS A 532 -33.49 -10.72 15.10
N PHE A 533 -33.48 -11.34 13.93
CA PHE A 533 -32.48 -12.31 13.46
C PHE A 533 -32.41 -13.62 14.26
N VAL A 534 -33.48 -13.96 14.97
CA VAL A 534 -33.58 -15.22 15.70
C VAL A 534 -34.60 -16.09 15.02
N ILE A 535 -34.17 -17.17 14.36
CA ILE A 535 -35.05 -18.26 13.95
C ILE A 535 -34.82 -19.40 14.94
N VAL A 536 -35.83 -19.67 15.75
CA VAL A 536 -35.74 -20.68 16.78
C VAL A 536 -36.08 -22.04 16.20
N ASP A 537 -35.13 -22.97 16.32
CA ASP A 537 -35.38 -24.39 16.12
C ASP A 537 -35.90 -25.07 17.41
N ILE A 538 -36.71 -26.12 17.25
CA ILE A 538 -37.34 -26.91 18.32
C ILE A 538 -36.28 -27.54 19.25
N SER A 539 -35.07 -27.75 18.75
CA SER A 539 -33.95 -28.31 19.51
C SER A 539 -33.42 -27.36 20.62
N ASN A 540 -33.84 -26.10 20.65
CA ASN A 540 -33.42 -25.18 21.70
C ASN A 540 -34.16 -25.48 23.02
N GLN A 541 -33.43 -25.96 24.03
CA GLN A 541 -33.95 -26.34 25.35
C GLN A 541 -34.77 -25.23 26.03
N HIS A 542 -34.41 -23.96 25.81
CA HIS A 542 -35.14 -22.84 26.42
C HIS A 542 -36.53 -22.64 25.83
N ILE A 543 -36.80 -23.13 24.62
CA ILE A 543 -38.05 -22.84 23.87
C ILE A 543 -38.97 -24.07 23.79
N ALA A 544 -38.40 -25.26 23.93
CA ALA A 544 -39.16 -26.50 24.02
C ALA A 544 -40.23 -26.48 25.13
N THR A 545 -39.98 -25.78 26.24
CA THR A 545 -40.87 -25.73 27.42
C THR A 545 -42.19 -24.99 27.20
N PHE A 546 -42.26 -24.06 26.24
CA PHE A 546 -43.45 -23.25 25.98
C PHE A 546 -43.97 -23.30 24.53
N LEU A 547 -43.40 -24.20 23.73
CA LEU A 547 -43.86 -24.52 22.39
C LEU A 547 -45.35 -24.91 22.30
N PRO A 548 -45.94 -25.68 23.24
CA PRO A 548 -47.36 -26.03 23.18
C PRO A 548 -48.28 -24.81 23.20
N ASP A 549 -47.98 -23.83 24.06
CA ASP A 549 -48.76 -22.59 24.19
C ASP A 549 -48.70 -21.76 22.90
N ILE A 550 -47.52 -21.65 22.30
CA ILE A 550 -47.34 -20.96 21.01
C ILE A 550 -48.10 -21.68 19.88
N LYS A 551 -48.00 -23.01 19.80
CA LYS A 551 -48.74 -23.81 18.81
C LYS A 551 -50.25 -23.62 18.95
N ASN A 552 -50.76 -23.64 20.19
CA ASN A 552 -52.17 -23.40 20.47
C ASN A 552 -52.58 -22.01 20.02
N PHE A 553 -51.81 -20.97 20.36
CA PHE A 553 -52.08 -19.61 19.92
C PHE A 553 -52.11 -19.49 18.38
N PHE A 554 -51.12 -20.05 17.67
CA PHE A 554 -51.09 -20.01 16.21
C PHE A 554 -52.25 -20.75 15.55
N SER A 555 -52.76 -21.82 16.18
CA SER A 555 -53.95 -22.53 15.69
C SER A 555 -55.22 -21.68 15.71
N LEU A 556 -55.26 -20.62 16.55
CA LEU A 556 -56.39 -19.70 16.65
C LEU A 556 -56.32 -18.55 15.64
N LEU A 557 -55.12 -18.24 15.12
CA LEU A 557 -54.93 -17.11 14.19
C LEU A 557 -55.87 -17.14 12.97
N PRO A 558 -56.07 -18.28 12.28
CA PRO A 558 -56.98 -18.33 11.14
C PRO A 558 -58.41 -17.94 11.52
N ARG A 559 -58.89 -18.41 12.68
CA ARG A 559 -60.24 -18.12 13.18
C ARG A 559 -60.40 -16.66 13.58
N ILE A 560 -59.38 -16.08 14.23
CA ILE A 560 -59.38 -14.65 14.59
C ILE A 560 -59.45 -13.80 13.32
N LEU A 561 -58.65 -14.14 12.30
CA LEU A 561 -58.70 -13.45 11.02
C LEU A 561 -60.05 -13.58 10.36
N GLU A 562 -60.61 -14.79 10.32
CA GLU A 562 -61.92 -15.05 9.73
C GLU A 562 -63.03 -14.20 10.38
N ILE A 563 -63.03 -14.06 11.71
CA ILE A 563 -63.96 -13.19 12.44
C ILE A 563 -63.79 -11.73 12.01
N LEU A 564 -62.56 -11.21 12.01
CA LEU A 564 -62.28 -9.81 11.64
C LEU A 564 -62.65 -9.52 10.19
N ILE A 565 -62.43 -10.49 9.30
CA ILE A 565 -62.68 -10.43 7.86
C ILE A 565 -64.18 -10.45 7.57
N ASN A 566 -64.90 -11.41 8.15
CA ASN A 566 -66.34 -11.57 7.91
C ASN A 566 -67.11 -10.35 8.39
N ASP A 567 -66.82 -9.84 9.60
CA ASP A 567 -67.47 -8.65 10.13
C ASP A 567 -67.17 -7.40 9.29
N TYR A 568 -65.91 -7.24 8.84
CA TYR A 568 -65.55 -6.16 7.92
C TYR A 568 -66.32 -6.24 6.59
N ASN A 569 -66.43 -7.44 6.00
CA ASN A 569 -67.12 -7.66 4.73
C ASN A 569 -68.62 -7.37 4.85
N ASP A 570 -69.24 -7.77 5.95
CA ASP A 570 -70.67 -7.50 6.19
C ASP A 570 -70.93 -6.00 6.35
N LEU A 571 -70.07 -5.27 7.05
CA LEU A 571 -70.16 -3.81 7.13
C LEU A 571 -69.88 -3.13 5.77
N ARG A 572 -69.07 -3.75 4.91
CA ARG A 572 -68.74 -3.19 3.59
C ARG A 572 -69.89 -3.34 2.59
N LYS A 573 -70.72 -4.39 2.70
CA LYS A 573 -71.92 -4.59 1.87
C LYS A 573 -72.93 -3.43 2.00
N ILE A 574 -72.86 -2.65 3.08
CA ILE A 574 -73.67 -1.44 3.25
C ILE A 574 -73.18 -0.35 2.28
N PRO A 575 -74.04 0.14 1.36
CA PRO A 575 -73.68 1.18 0.39
C PRO A 575 -73.10 2.42 1.09
N GLN A 576 -72.05 3.04 0.54
CA GLN A 576 -71.34 4.16 1.18
C GLN A 576 -72.27 5.32 1.58
N ILE A 577 -73.30 5.59 0.77
CA ILE A 577 -74.31 6.64 1.00
C ILE A 577 -75.20 6.34 2.23
N ARG A 578 -75.35 5.06 2.61
CA ARG A 578 -76.16 4.60 3.75
C ARG A 578 -75.33 4.32 5.01
N ARG A 579 -74.01 4.57 5.00
CA ARG A 579 -73.16 4.36 6.18
C ARG A 579 -73.30 5.50 7.18
N THR A 580 -73.78 5.17 8.38
CA THR A 580 -73.81 6.11 9.51
C THR A 580 -72.38 6.44 10.00
N SER A 581 -72.20 7.51 10.77
CA SER A 581 -70.94 7.83 11.46
C SER A 581 -70.42 6.64 12.27
N ARG A 582 -71.33 5.99 13.01
CA ARG A 582 -71.05 4.79 13.81
C ARG A 582 -70.54 3.61 12.97
N THR A 583 -71.10 3.40 11.78
CA THR A 583 -70.62 2.35 10.85
C THR A 583 -69.22 2.66 10.34
N ARG A 584 -68.89 3.93 10.08
CA ARG A 584 -67.54 4.35 9.66
C ARG A 584 -66.53 4.17 10.79
N GLU A 585 -66.88 4.53 12.03
CA GLU A 585 -66.04 4.31 13.22
C GLU A 585 -65.74 2.84 13.46
N GLN A 586 -66.74 1.95 13.28
CA GLN A 586 -66.54 0.50 13.42
C GLN A 586 -65.60 -0.06 12.35
N ILE A 587 -65.75 0.39 11.10
CA ILE A 587 -64.86 0.01 10.00
C ILE A 587 -63.42 0.44 10.30
N ASP A 588 -63.20 1.66 10.79
CA ASP A 588 -61.88 2.16 11.18
C ASP A 588 -61.28 1.37 12.36
N LEU A 589 -62.10 1.05 13.37
CA LEU A 589 -61.67 0.23 14.50
C LEU A 589 -61.24 -1.18 14.06
N LEU A 590 -62.03 -1.86 13.23
CA LEU A 590 -61.67 -3.17 12.68
C LEU A 590 -60.37 -3.13 11.88
N SER A 591 -60.18 -2.07 11.09
CA SER A 591 -58.94 -1.83 10.35
C SER A 591 -57.74 -1.79 11.32
N LYS A 592 -57.85 -0.98 12.38
CA LYS A 592 -56.80 -0.83 13.39
C LYS A 592 -56.48 -2.14 14.11
N ILE A 593 -57.51 -2.91 14.48
CA ILE A 593 -57.34 -4.21 15.14
C ILE A 593 -56.64 -5.20 14.21
N TYR A 594 -57.11 -5.31 12.97
CA TYR A 594 -56.49 -6.16 11.96
C TYR A 594 -55.00 -5.82 11.77
N ASN A 595 -54.65 -4.54 11.70
CA ASN A 595 -53.25 -4.14 11.54
C ASN A 595 -52.38 -4.52 12.73
N LYS A 596 -52.87 -4.24 13.94
CA LYS A 596 -52.15 -4.62 15.17
C LYS A 596 -51.95 -6.12 15.22
N PHE A 597 -52.95 -6.88 14.83
CA PHE A 597 -52.89 -8.34 14.76
C PHE A 597 -51.86 -8.84 13.73
N ILE A 598 -51.85 -8.28 12.52
CA ILE A 598 -50.89 -8.62 11.46
C ILE A 598 -49.46 -8.24 11.89
N LEU A 599 -49.27 -7.04 12.44
CA LEU A 599 -47.99 -6.59 12.98
C LEU A 599 -47.49 -7.53 14.08
N PHE A 600 -48.36 -7.84 15.04
CA PHE A 600 -48.08 -8.79 16.11
C PHE A 600 -47.64 -10.16 15.55
N THR A 601 -48.40 -10.70 14.60
CA THR A 601 -48.09 -11.98 13.95
C THR A 601 -46.72 -11.94 13.26
N GLY A 602 -46.40 -10.86 12.55
CA GLY A 602 -45.10 -10.68 11.91
C GLY A 602 -43.94 -10.50 12.90
N LYS A 603 -44.18 -10.00 14.11
CA LYS A 603 -43.16 -9.90 15.16
C LYS A 603 -42.86 -11.26 15.81
N LEU A 604 -43.76 -12.24 15.68
CA LEU A 604 -43.56 -13.62 16.13
C LEU A 604 -42.78 -14.51 15.14
N TYR A 605 -42.23 -13.93 14.06
CA TYR A 605 -41.61 -14.71 13.00
C TYR A 605 -40.49 -15.66 13.46
N GLY A 606 -39.74 -15.27 14.49
CA GLY A 606 -38.66 -16.11 15.03
C GLY A 606 -39.14 -17.43 15.64
N LEU A 607 -40.42 -17.51 16.00
CA LEU A 607 -41.08 -18.73 16.50
C LEU A 607 -41.80 -19.49 15.38
N SER A 608 -41.94 -18.89 14.20
CA SER A 608 -42.85 -19.35 13.15
C SER A 608 -42.36 -20.53 12.30
N LYS A 609 -41.07 -20.90 12.40
CA LYS A 609 -40.46 -22.01 11.62
C LYS A 609 -41.27 -23.31 11.74
N ASN A 610 -41.83 -23.58 12.92
CA ASN A 610 -42.52 -24.83 13.26
C ASN A 610 -44.03 -24.70 13.41
N LEU A 611 -44.60 -23.57 12.97
CA LEU A 611 -46.01 -23.24 13.12
C LEU A 611 -46.70 -23.37 11.77
N ARG A 612 -48.03 -23.41 11.68
CA ARG A 612 -48.76 -23.38 10.41
C ARG A 612 -49.18 -21.96 10.09
N ALA A 613 -48.43 -21.26 9.24
CA ALA A 613 -48.70 -19.87 8.85
C ALA A 613 -48.97 -19.72 7.34
N GLU A 614 -49.06 -20.84 6.60
CA GLU A 614 -49.24 -20.87 5.14
C GLU A 614 -50.56 -20.22 4.72
N PHE A 615 -51.57 -20.24 5.59
CA PHE A 615 -52.87 -19.62 5.34
C PHE A 615 -52.78 -18.11 5.05
N LEU A 616 -51.75 -17.42 5.56
CA LEU A 616 -51.52 -15.98 5.28
C LEU A 616 -51.07 -15.73 3.83
N PHE A 617 -50.55 -16.74 3.14
CA PHE A 617 -50.11 -16.60 1.76
C PHE A 617 -51.20 -16.92 0.74
N ASN A 618 -52.41 -17.31 1.19
CA ASN A 618 -53.53 -17.63 0.33
C ASN A 618 -54.26 -16.37 -0.17
N ASP A 619 -54.65 -16.34 -1.45
CA ASP A 619 -55.24 -15.20 -2.19
C ASP A 619 -56.53 -14.62 -1.58
N SER A 620 -57.21 -15.39 -0.73
CA SER A 620 -58.43 -14.98 -0.01
C SER A 620 -58.20 -13.87 1.03
N TYR A 621 -56.98 -13.74 1.54
CA TYR A 621 -56.59 -12.79 2.60
C TYR A 621 -55.94 -11.48 2.10
N PRO A 622 -55.15 -11.44 1.00
CA PRO A 622 -54.60 -10.20 0.49
C PRO A 622 -55.66 -9.31 -0.18
N THR A 623 -56.87 -9.76 -0.52
CA THR A 623 -57.92 -8.93 -1.17
C THR A 623 -58.56 -7.84 -0.29
N PHE A 624 -58.15 -7.70 0.98
CA PHE A 624 -58.68 -6.66 1.86
C PHE A 624 -58.17 -5.26 1.49
N ASN A 625 -59.12 -4.36 1.25
CA ASN A 625 -58.90 -3.02 0.72
C ASN A 625 -58.48 -2.02 1.81
N PHE A 626 -57.51 -2.40 2.65
CA PHE A 626 -56.85 -1.52 3.61
C PHE A 626 -55.61 -0.93 2.95
N SER A 627 -55.79 0.12 2.15
CA SER A 627 -54.73 0.65 1.28
C SER A 627 -53.46 1.06 2.02
N LEU A 628 -53.57 1.57 3.25
CA LEU A 628 -52.43 1.96 4.09
C LEU A 628 -51.72 0.77 4.76
N HIS A 629 -52.35 -0.41 4.78
CA HIS A 629 -51.93 -1.53 5.64
C HIS A 629 -51.54 -2.80 4.85
N ARG A 630 -51.85 -2.84 3.56
CA ARG A 630 -51.44 -3.90 2.64
C ARG A 630 -49.92 -3.91 2.39
N ARG A 631 -49.26 -2.74 2.48
CA ARG A 631 -47.80 -2.62 2.42
C ARG A 631 -47.11 -3.29 3.61
N GLU A 632 -47.62 -3.07 4.83
CA GLU A 632 -47.10 -3.74 6.02
C GLU A 632 -47.41 -5.24 6.01
N TYR A 633 -48.55 -5.65 5.45
CA TYR A 633 -48.86 -7.07 5.25
C TYR A 633 -47.79 -7.78 4.42
N ILE A 634 -47.34 -7.17 3.30
CA ILE A 634 -46.25 -7.71 2.48
C ILE A 634 -44.97 -7.88 3.32
N LYS A 635 -44.62 -6.90 4.15
CA LYS A 635 -43.47 -7.02 5.07
C LYS A 635 -43.63 -8.15 6.07
N VAL A 636 -44.84 -8.37 6.57
CA VAL A 636 -45.15 -9.48 7.49
C VAL A 636 -45.01 -10.82 6.80
N LEU A 637 -45.49 -10.97 5.56
CA LEU A 637 -45.28 -12.18 4.77
C LEU A 637 -43.79 -12.47 4.58
N ALA A 638 -42.99 -11.45 4.27
CA ALA A 638 -41.55 -11.60 4.13
C ALA A 638 -40.89 -12.07 5.43
N ARG A 639 -41.26 -11.50 6.59
CA ARG A 639 -40.76 -11.91 7.91
C ARG A 639 -41.10 -13.38 8.21
N LEU A 640 -42.29 -13.84 7.83
CA LEU A 640 -42.78 -15.20 8.10
C LEU A 640 -42.27 -16.25 7.10
N ALA A 641 -41.63 -15.84 6.02
CA ALA A 641 -41.06 -16.70 4.99
C ALA A 641 -39.71 -17.33 5.41
N VAL A 642 -39.71 -17.96 6.59
CA VAL A 642 -38.54 -18.61 7.20
C VAL A 642 -38.37 -20.09 6.82
N THR A 643 -39.37 -20.69 6.17
CA THR A 643 -39.31 -22.08 5.64
C THR A 643 -39.34 -22.06 4.12
N VAL A 644 -38.75 -23.07 3.47
CA VAL A 644 -38.66 -23.16 2.00
C VAL A 644 -40.04 -23.03 1.33
N GLU A 645 -41.09 -23.66 1.86
CA GLU A 645 -42.44 -23.57 1.32
C GLU A 645 -42.99 -22.15 1.35
N ARG A 646 -42.75 -21.39 2.43
CA ARG A 646 -43.20 -20.01 2.54
C ARG A 646 -42.35 -19.04 1.73
N GLN A 647 -41.07 -19.34 1.57
CA GLN A 647 -40.19 -18.62 0.65
C GLN A 647 -40.73 -18.75 -0.77
N LYS A 648 -41.09 -19.98 -1.20
CA LYS A 648 -41.75 -20.23 -2.49
C LYS A 648 -43.05 -19.44 -2.62
N PHE A 649 -43.91 -19.43 -1.60
CA PHE A 649 -45.15 -18.64 -1.65
C PHE A 649 -44.89 -17.13 -1.79
N TYR A 650 -43.94 -16.57 -1.04
CA TYR A 650 -43.61 -15.15 -1.13
C TYR A 650 -42.99 -14.78 -2.48
N ILE A 651 -42.10 -15.64 -2.99
CA ILE A 651 -41.38 -15.42 -4.25
C ILE A 651 -42.32 -15.61 -5.45
N ALA A 652 -43.32 -16.48 -5.35
CA ALA A 652 -44.36 -16.62 -6.36
C ALA A 652 -45.15 -15.33 -6.61
N LEU A 653 -45.19 -14.40 -5.64
CA LEU A 653 -45.81 -13.09 -5.83
C LEU A 653 -45.05 -12.21 -6.84
N PHE A 654 -43.75 -12.46 -7.09
CA PHE A 654 -42.87 -11.58 -7.87
C PHE A 654 -43.48 -11.16 -9.23
N ASN A 655 -44.02 -12.14 -9.96
CA ASN A 655 -44.63 -11.97 -11.29
C ASN A 655 -46.15 -11.69 -11.25
N GLN A 656 -46.74 -11.60 -10.06
CA GLN A 656 -48.18 -11.35 -9.94
C GLN A 656 -48.49 -9.86 -10.07
N LYS A 657 -49.70 -9.56 -10.56
CA LYS A 657 -50.20 -8.19 -10.63
C LYS A 657 -50.76 -7.75 -9.28
N TYR A 658 -50.26 -6.63 -8.80
CA TYR A 658 -50.78 -5.97 -7.61
C TYR A 658 -52.00 -5.12 -7.96
N GLN A 659 -53.19 -5.66 -7.66
CA GLN A 659 -54.46 -4.98 -7.95
C GLN A 659 -54.70 -3.81 -6.97
N GLN A 660 -54.27 -2.60 -7.33
CA GLN A 660 -54.57 -1.34 -6.65
C GLN A 660 -54.62 -0.14 -7.62
N GLY A 661 -55.54 -0.15 -8.60
CA GLY A 661 -55.82 1.00 -9.46
C GLY A 661 -54.70 1.42 -10.43
N LYS A 662 -53.48 0.92 -10.24
CA LYS A 662 -52.36 0.93 -11.19
C LYS A 662 -51.98 -0.54 -11.43
N ASN A 663 -51.81 -0.89 -12.69
CA ASN A 663 -51.57 -2.26 -13.15
C ASN A 663 -50.08 -2.63 -12.93
N GLN A 664 -49.61 -2.57 -11.68
CA GLN A 664 -48.19 -2.77 -11.30
C GLN A 664 -47.92 -4.22 -10.88
N GLU A 665 -46.69 -4.67 -11.05
CA GLU A 665 -46.23 -5.99 -10.59
C GLU A 665 -45.62 -5.89 -9.19
N PHE A 666 -45.56 -6.99 -8.43
CA PHE A 666 -45.10 -6.94 -7.04
C PHE A 666 -43.65 -6.46 -6.90
N TYR A 667 -42.75 -6.82 -7.84
CA TYR A 667 -41.35 -6.36 -7.77
C TYR A 667 -41.22 -4.83 -7.83
N GLU A 668 -42.21 -4.11 -8.39
CA GLU A 668 -42.23 -2.65 -8.44
C GLU A 668 -42.58 -2.01 -7.08
N ILE A 669 -43.01 -2.81 -6.10
CA ILE A 669 -43.46 -2.32 -4.79
C ILE A 669 -42.27 -2.26 -3.83
N PRO A 670 -41.97 -1.08 -3.23
CA PRO A 670 -40.88 -0.92 -2.26
C PRO A 670 -40.91 -1.92 -1.10
N ASP A 671 -42.08 -2.17 -0.53
CA ASP A 671 -42.22 -3.10 0.60
C ASP A 671 -42.00 -4.57 0.20
N TYR A 672 -42.28 -4.92 -1.06
CA TYR A 672 -42.02 -6.27 -1.59
C TYR A 672 -40.54 -6.49 -1.82
N ILE A 673 -39.87 -5.58 -2.54
CA ILE A 673 -38.43 -5.68 -2.81
C ILE A 673 -37.62 -5.61 -1.51
N TRP A 674 -38.09 -4.83 -0.53
CA TRP A 674 -37.54 -4.83 0.83
C TRP A 674 -37.54 -6.26 1.40
N GLY A 675 -38.68 -6.94 1.36
CA GLY A 675 -38.81 -8.31 1.86
C GLY A 675 -38.01 -9.33 1.05
N TYR A 676 -37.98 -9.16 -0.27
CA TYR A 676 -37.19 -9.98 -1.20
C TYR A 676 -35.70 -9.93 -0.87
N ALA A 677 -35.14 -8.73 -0.66
CA ALA A 677 -33.76 -8.57 -0.20
C ALA A 677 -33.51 -9.26 1.14
N ARG A 678 -34.46 -9.22 2.09
CA ARG A 678 -34.29 -9.82 3.43
C ARG A 678 -34.33 -11.35 3.40
N LEU A 679 -35.09 -11.95 2.48
CA LEU A 679 -35.02 -13.39 2.23
C LEU A 679 -33.60 -13.82 1.87
N PHE A 680 -32.99 -13.10 0.92
CA PHE A 680 -31.60 -13.34 0.54
C PHE A 680 -30.58 -12.94 1.59
N LEU A 681 -30.88 -12.01 2.50
CA LEU A 681 -29.97 -11.65 3.58
C LEU A 681 -30.03 -12.66 4.73
N TRP A 682 -31.18 -13.32 4.97
CA TRP A 682 -31.45 -13.95 6.27
C TRP A 682 -32.08 -15.33 6.28
N TYR A 683 -32.82 -15.72 5.23
CA TYR A 683 -33.74 -16.87 5.33
C TYR A 683 -33.41 -18.00 4.34
N ILE A 684 -32.76 -17.70 3.22
CA ILE A 684 -32.38 -18.72 2.24
C ILE A 684 -31.08 -19.38 2.69
N ASP A 685 -31.19 -20.47 3.45
CA ASP A 685 -30.05 -21.21 4.00
C ASP A 685 -29.58 -22.37 3.10
N ASP A 686 -30.39 -22.76 2.11
CA ASP A 686 -30.05 -23.81 1.14
C ASP A 686 -30.14 -23.24 -0.28
N TYR A 687 -29.03 -22.66 -0.74
CA TYR A 687 -28.92 -22.09 -2.09
C TYR A 687 -28.97 -23.16 -3.19
N ASN A 688 -28.51 -24.39 -2.91
CA ASN A 688 -28.59 -25.50 -3.86
C ASN A 688 -30.05 -25.83 -4.18
N SER A 689 -30.86 -26.06 -3.14
CA SER A 689 -32.30 -26.25 -3.30
C SER A 689 -32.98 -25.02 -3.89
N ALA A 690 -32.57 -23.81 -3.49
CA ALA A 690 -33.11 -22.58 -4.07
C ALA A 690 -32.92 -22.50 -5.58
N GLY A 691 -31.78 -22.96 -6.12
CA GLY A 691 -31.50 -23.00 -7.55
C GLY A 691 -32.54 -23.77 -8.36
N ASP A 692 -33.21 -24.75 -7.76
CA ASP A 692 -34.21 -25.59 -8.44
C ASP A 692 -35.59 -24.93 -8.59
N TRP A 693 -35.94 -23.99 -7.71
CA TRP A 693 -37.29 -23.40 -7.66
C TRP A 693 -37.32 -21.88 -7.79
N LEU A 694 -36.18 -21.20 -7.65
CA LEU A 694 -36.03 -19.77 -7.86
C LEU A 694 -35.53 -19.50 -9.27
N ASP A 695 -36.31 -18.78 -10.07
CA ASP A 695 -35.85 -18.27 -11.38
C ASP A 695 -34.95 -17.02 -11.19
N TYR A 696 -33.77 -17.23 -10.62
CA TYR A 696 -32.84 -16.16 -10.26
C TYR A 696 -32.35 -15.38 -11.48
N ARG A 697 -32.18 -16.05 -12.64
CA ARG A 697 -31.81 -15.38 -13.90
C ARG A 697 -32.90 -14.42 -14.37
N HIS A 698 -34.16 -14.85 -14.41
CA HIS A 698 -35.27 -13.96 -14.76
C HIS A 698 -35.42 -12.80 -13.77
N HIS A 699 -35.41 -13.10 -12.46
CA HIS A 699 -35.58 -12.08 -11.43
C HIS A 699 -34.47 -11.04 -11.47
N PHE A 700 -33.21 -11.46 -11.68
CA PHE A 700 -32.07 -10.56 -11.84
C PHE A 700 -32.29 -9.58 -13.00
N LYS A 701 -32.67 -10.09 -14.18
CA LYS A 701 -32.95 -9.24 -15.35
C LYS A 701 -34.12 -8.30 -15.13
N THR A 702 -35.20 -8.77 -14.52
CA THR A 702 -36.39 -7.96 -14.25
C THR A 702 -36.08 -6.80 -13.29
N ILE A 703 -35.35 -7.07 -12.20
CA ILE A 703 -34.91 -6.04 -11.25
C ILE A 703 -33.95 -5.05 -11.94
N ALA A 704 -32.96 -5.54 -12.68
CA ALA A 704 -31.99 -4.70 -13.38
C ALA A 704 -32.67 -3.78 -14.43
N ASN A 705 -33.60 -4.32 -15.22
CA ASN A 705 -34.38 -3.54 -16.17
C ASN A 705 -35.23 -2.47 -15.49
N HIS A 706 -35.85 -2.79 -14.35
CA HIS A 706 -36.62 -1.80 -13.61
C HIS A 706 -35.73 -0.68 -13.05
N LEU A 707 -34.52 -0.99 -12.55
CA LEU A 707 -33.52 0.01 -12.11
C LEU A 707 -33.14 1.00 -13.22
N LEU A 708 -33.29 0.62 -14.49
CA LEU A 708 -33.05 1.49 -15.65
C LEU A 708 -34.19 2.50 -15.92
N MET A 709 -35.27 2.50 -15.14
CA MET A 709 -36.38 3.46 -15.28
C MET A 709 -36.11 4.83 -14.59
N ILE A 710 -36.73 5.91 -15.09
CA ILE A 710 -36.39 7.31 -14.75
C ILE A 710 -36.84 7.75 -13.34
N LYS A 711 -37.89 7.13 -12.78
CA LYS A 711 -38.50 7.58 -11.51
C LYS A 711 -38.64 6.43 -10.53
N LEU A 712 -37.58 6.16 -9.77
CA LEU A 712 -37.57 5.17 -8.68
C LEU A 712 -37.24 5.82 -7.34
N GLU A 713 -37.94 5.36 -6.30
CA GLU A 713 -37.67 5.73 -4.91
C GLU A 713 -36.29 5.24 -4.46
N GLN A 714 -35.59 6.03 -3.63
CA GLN A 714 -34.23 5.70 -3.20
C GLN A 714 -34.17 4.41 -2.35
N SER A 715 -35.17 4.20 -1.49
CA SER A 715 -35.33 2.98 -0.69
C SER A 715 -35.48 1.74 -1.58
N TRP A 716 -36.30 1.83 -2.64
CA TRP A 716 -36.46 0.75 -3.60
C TRP A 716 -35.13 0.43 -4.30
N LYS A 717 -34.39 1.46 -4.77
CA LYS A 717 -33.08 1.26 -5.43
C LYS A 717 -32.08 0.56 -4.51
N GLN A 718 -32.02 0.94 -3.24
CA GLN A 718 -31.14 0.33 -2.26
C GLN A 718 -31.43 -1.16 -2.09
N ASP A 719 -32.69 -1.52 -1.85
CA ASP A 719 -33.11 -2.90 -1.64
C ASP A 719 -32.99 -3.76 -2.92
N ALA A 720 -33.23 -3.16 -4.09
CA ALA A 720 -33.01 -3.80 -5.39
C ALA A 720 -31.53 -4.11 -5.65
N LEU A 721 -30.61 -3.16 -5.37
CA LEU A 721 -29.17 -3.40 -5.52
C LEU A 721 -28.65 -4.45 -4.54
N ILE A 722 -29.13 -4.46 -3.30
CA ILE A 722 -28.83 -5.54 -2.34
C ILE A 722 -29.30 -6.88 -2.91
N SER A 723 -30.52 -6.94 -3.46
CA SER A 723 -31.05 -8.17 -4.07
C SER A 723 -30.18 -8.64 -5.24
N LEU A 724 -29.74 -7.74 -6.13
CA LEU A 724 -28.84 -8.10 -7.25
C LEU A 724 -27.49 -8.64 -6.75
N ILE A 725 -26.87 -8.00 -5.75
CA ILE A 725 -25.59 -8.45 -5.17
C ILE A 725 -25.72 -9.85 -4.57
N TYR A 726 -26.82 -10.15 -3.89
CA TYR A 726 -27.06 -11.48 -3.33
C TYR A 726 -27.45 -12.51 -4.38
N LEU A 727 -28.21 -12.14 -5.40
CA LEU A 727 -28.51 -13.02 -6.52
C LEU A 727 -27.23 -13.44 -7.25
N LEU A 728 -26.20 -12.57 -7.34
CA LEU A 728 -24.90 -12.94 -7.90
C LEU A 728 -24.23 -14.13 -7.21
N ALA A 729 -24.57 -14.47 -5.96
CA ALA A 729 -24.06 -15.66 -5.28
C ALA A 729 -24.42 -16.97 -6.02
N PHE A 730 -25.52 -17.00 -6.79
CA PHE A 730 -25.87 -18.15 -7.62
C PHE A 730 -24.86 -18.46 -8.72
N ARG A 731 -23.93 -17.54 -9.01
CA ARG A 731 -22.80 -17.79 -9.92
C ARG A 731 -21.89 -18.91 -9.44
N GLU A 732 -21.87 -19.19 -8.14
CA GLU A 732 -21.16 -20.34 -7.56
C GLU A 732 -21.74 -21.68 -8.04
N LEU A 733 -23.06 -21.72 -8.26
CA LEU A 733 -23.78 -22.92 -8.72
C LEU A 733 -23.89 -22.97 -10.24
N ASP A 734 -24.00 -21.80 -10.88
CA ASP A 734 -24.17 -21.63 -12.32
C ASP A 734 -23.16 -20.60 -12.84
N SER A 735 -22.00 -21.10 -13.28
CA SER A 735 -20.89 -20.25 -13.75
C SER A 735 -21.23 -19.40 -14.99
N GLU A 736 -22.28 -19.76 -15.76
CA GLU A 736 -22.71 -19.00 -16.93
C GLU A 736 -23.56 -17.78 -16.55
N PHE A 737 -24.17 -17.78 -15.37
CA PHE A 737 -24.95 -16.66 -14.87
C PHE A 737 -24.05 -15.44 -14.62
N CYS A 738 -24.40 -14.31 -15.26
CA CYS A 738 -23.59 -13.08 -15.25
C CYS A 738 -22.16 -13.25 -15.79
N ALA A 739 -21.92 -14.22 -16.68
CA ALA A 739 -20.69 -14.24 -17.47
C ALA A 739 -20.58 -12.97 -18.35
N ILE A 740 -19.36 -12.56 -18.71
CA ILE A 740 -19.10 -11.27 -19.41
C ILE A 740 -19.94 -11.10 -20.69
N SER A 741 -20.24 -12.20 -21.38
CA SER A 741 -21.06 -12.22 -22.61
C SER A 741 -22.56 -12.36 -22.37
N SER A 742 -23.01 -12.48 -21.11
CA SER A 742 -24.40 -12.73 -20.77
C SER A 742 -25.23 -11.45 -20.76
N GLU A 743 -26.53 -11.58 -21.02
CA GLU A 743 -27.47 -10.45 -20.98
C GLU A 743 -27.52 -9.83 -19.57
N GLU A 744 -27.45 -10.66 -18.54
CA GLU A 744 -27.46 -10.26 -17.13
C GLU A 744 -26.26 -9.34 -16.81
N TYR A 745 -25.06 -9.70 -17.26
CA TYR A 745 -23.85 -8.88 -17.07
C TYR A 745 -24.00 -7.51 -17.74
N VAL A 746 -24.46 -7.48 -19.00
CA VAL A 746 -24.66 -6.23 -19.76
C VAL A 746 -25.68 -5.33 -19.08
N LEU A 747 -26.80 -5.89 -18.60
CA LEU A 747 -27.83 -5.14 -17.88
C LEU A 747 -27.29 -4.58 -16.55
N ALA A 748 -26.57 -5.39 -15.78
CA ALA A 748 -26.02 -4.95 -14.50
C ALA A 748 -24.96 -3.84 -14.68
N LYS A 749 -24.09 -3.94 -15.69
CA LYS A 749 -23.17 -2.85 -16.06
C LYS A 749 -23.91 -1.57 -16.46
N ALA A 750 -25.01 -1.68 -17.20
CA ALA A 750 -25.82 -0.52 -17.56
C ALA A 750 -26.45 0.14 -16.33
N VAL A 751 -26.90 -0.66 -15.34
CA VAL A 751 -27.40 -0.17 -14.05
C VAL A 751 -26.30 0.57 -13.28
N SER A 752 -25.11 -0.02 -13.17
CA SER A 752 -23.97 0.60 -12.48
C SER A 752 -23.65 1.99 -13.04
N ARG A 753 -23.52 2.09 -14.37
CA ARG A 753 -23.27 3.36 -15.08
C ARG A 753 -24.38 4.38 -14.90
N ARG A 754 -25.64 3.96 -15.01
CA ARG A 754 -26.80 4.84 -14.81
C ARG A 754 -26.82 5.48 -13.42
N LEU A 755 -26.38 4.75 -12.41
CA LEU A 755 -26.39 5.19 -11.01
C LEU A 755 -25.08 5.88 -10.58
N GLU A 756 -24.09 6.05 -11.46
CA GLU A 756 -22.86 6.80 -11.14
C GLU A 756 -23.15 8.24 -10.75
N THR A 757 -24.10 8.90 -11.42
CA THR A 757 -24.48 10.30 -11.13
C THR A 757 -25.40 10.43 -9.92
N SER A 758 -25.95 9.32 -9.41
CA SER A 758 -26.84 9.27 -8.25
C SER A 758 -26.54 8.01 -7.42
N PRO A 759 -25.35 7.98 -6.77
CA PRO A 759 -24.87 6.79 -6.08
C PRO A 759 -25.79 6.40 -4.92
N VAL A 760 -25.98 5.10 -4.74
CA VAL A 760 -26.85 4.55 -3.69
C VAL A 760 -25.98 3.98 -2.58
N PHE A 761 -26.10 4.55 -1.39
CA PHE A 761 -25.33 4.14 -0.21
C PHE A 761 -26.15 3.25 0.73
N SER A 762 -25.45 2.43 1.50
CA SER A 762 -26.03 1.52 2.49
C SER A 762 -25.10 1.38 3.68
N ASN A 763 -25.65 1.19 4.88
CA ASN A 763 -24.85 0.88 6.08
C ASN A 763 -24.17 -0.49 6.00
N HIS A 764 -24.56 -1.33 5.03
CA HIS A 764 -23.96 -2.63 4.76
C HIS A 764 -22.64 -2.54 3.97
N VAL A 765 -22.17 -1.34 3.60
CA VAL A 765 -20.91 -1.15 2.89
C VAL A 765 -20.14 0.00 3.53
N SER A 766 -18.83 0.09 3.31
CA SER A 766 -18.02 1.22 3.79
C SER A 766 -18.66 2.56 3.40
N LYS A 767 -18.55 3.58 4.27
CA LYS A 767 -19.17 4.91 4.07
C LYS A 767 -18.81 5.58 2.74
N ASN A 768 -17.68 5.18 2.14
CA ASN A 768 -17.14 5.75 0.91
C ASN A 768 -17.43 4.91 -0.35
N LEU A 769 -18.12 3.78 -0.21
CA LEU A 769 -18.44 2.86 -1.32
C LEU A 769 -19.94 2.72 -1.51
N SER A 770 -20.43 3.05 -2.71
CA SER A 770 -21.84 2.89 -3.07
C SER A 770 -22.15 1.47 -3.53
N LEU A 771 -23.39 1.02 -3.36
CA LEU A 771 -23.85 -0.31 -3.76
C LEU A 771 -23.71 -0.55 -5.26
N ASN A 772 -23.94 0.47 -6.09
CA ASN A 772 -23.77 0.35 -7.54
C ASN A 772 -22.30 0.18 -7.94
N LYS A 773 -21.36 0.80 -7.20
CA LYS A 773 -19.93 0.62 -7.43
C LYS A 773 -19.46 -0.75 -6.94
N LEU A 774 -19.97 -1.22 -5.81
CA LEU A 774 -19.70 -2.58 -5.33
C LEU A 774 -20.21 -3.64 -6.31
N LEU A 775 -21.44 -3.49 -6.83
CA LEU A 775 -22.01 -4.36 -7.86
C LEU A 775 -21.11 -4.39 -9.10
N ASP A 776 -20.63 -3.22 -9.55
CA ASP A 776 -19.72 -3.11 -10.69
C ASP A 776 -18.39 -3.84 -10.48
N GLN A 777 -17.80 -3.70 -9.29
CA GLN A 777 -16.55 -4.36 -8.89
C GLN A 777 -16.72 -5.89 -8.76
N LEU A 778 -17.87 -6.36 -8.25
CA LEU A 778 -18.17 -7.79 -8.19
C LEU A 778 -18.30 -8.37 -9.61
N LEU A 779 -19.02 -7.71 -10.51
CA LEU A 779 -19.15 -8.17 -11.90
C LEU A 779 -17.78 -8.33 -12.58
N ASP A 780 -16.84 -7.41 -12.33
CA ASP A 780 -15.49 -7.43 -12.91
C ASP A 780 -14.51 -8.32 -12.14
N GLY A 781 -14.89 -8.85 -10.99
CA GLY A 781 -13.98 -9.62 -10.14
C GLY A 781 -12.85 -8.78 -9.57
N THR A 782 -13.13 -7.54 -9.19
CA THR A 782 -12.16 -6.59 -8.62
C THR A 782 -12.53 -6.11 -7.22
N ALA A 783 -13.61 -6.64 -6.63
CA ALA A 783 -14.00 -6.30 -5.25
C ALA A 783 -13.06 -7.01 -4.26
N THR A 784 -12.73 -6.37 -3.14
CA THR A 784 -11.90 -7.01 -2.10
C THR A 784 -12.74 -7.63 -0.99
N SER A 785 -12.20 -8.62 -0.27
CA SER A 785 -12.85 -9.23 0.91
C SER A 785 -13.26 -8.21 1.98
N GLU A 786 -12.50 -7.11 2.12
CA GLU A 786 -12.85 -6.03 3.04
C GLU A 786 -14.05 -5.20 2.56
N GLN A 787 -14.17 -4.95 1.26
CA GLN A 787 -15.29 -4.22 0.67
C GLN A 787 -16.60 -5.01 0.77
N THR A 788 -16.53 -6.34 0.68
CA THR A 788 -17.68 -7.24 0.78
C THR A 788 -18.02 -7.62 2.22
N ARG A 789 -17.10 -7.47 3.19
CA ARG A 789 -17.30 -7.81 4.60
C ARG A 789 -18.59 -7.23 5.18
N GLY A 790 -18.89 -5.95 4.94
CA GLY A 790 -20.11 -5.32 5.46
C GLY A 790 -21.41 -5.92 4.91
N MET A 791 -21.36 -6.51 3.70
CA MET A 791 -22.50 -7.22 3.12
C MET A 791 -22.72 -8.58 3.79
N LEU A 792 -21.68 -9.17 4.40
CA LEU A 792 -21.71 -10.44 5.11
C LEU A 792 -22.00 -10.25 6.62
N GLU A 793 -21.38 -9.27 7.26
CA GLU A 793 -21.46 -8.96 8.70
C GLU A 793 -22.66 -8.07 9.06
N ILE A 794 -23.76 -8.21 8.32
CA ILE A 794 -24.97 -7.37 8.39
C ILE A 794 -25.40 -7.10 9.86
N ASP A 795 -25.76 -5.86 10.23
CA ASP A 795 -26.16 -5.37 11.58
C ASP A 795 -27.50 -5.87 12.14
#